data_AF-A0A0P7Z8F1-F1
#
_entry.id   AF-A0A0P7Z8F1-F1
#
_cell.length_a   1.000
_cell.length_b   1.000
_cell.length_c   1.000
_cell.angle_alpha   90.00
_cell.angle_beta   90.00
_cell.angle_gamma   90.00
#
_symmetry.space_group_name_H-M   'P 1'
#
loop_
_entity.id
_entity.type
_entity.pdbx_description
1 polymer ?
#
loop_
_entity_poly.entity_id
_entity_poly.type
_entity_poly.pdbx_seq_one_letter_code
_entity_poly.pdbx_strand_id
1 'polypeptide(L)'
;MEKVRTKKGFAQVRRHNVSHSTPNSNVTSARSPQSLVSVCVPTYNGERFLGDALTSLAQQTYANLEIILSDDGSQDGTLDQLNAFAATSPHPCRIYRNPQRGMVNNWNFCIQQARGMYIKFLFQDDRLDPDCIRKLVNLAETDTDIGLVFCPRRLEITDDAAGIEILQIVAQRCRQVHQYWRHLNPCQAGTTLLADCQLWTFPLNKIGEPTAVLLRKSAVEAVGGFDPDLSQLVDVDLWWRLLATASVGFVDEPLAVFRLHSQQQTVKNALAGKFDEGRFFLKIAQNPIFSQEIRQQATWHWLQQEDWRCQDWRSHLQEIPPSLWPDWLQQMLSQLPQWRDRGDAKAYTQGLMAISDYLLAQIQDQPQHWQDAAQVYALQASLLPTYYHDVSLDELVQQQRQIRQFFLQSQGYRLDWQFPSPNSGKTGVYLDSYPGHLPETSKTIYSPQPPPKSWPGGDWIQLPPDLRGQIQRLREENLDELHFWGDSVGEIGAIAFLELHQLARSQRAFWDLPLSETSDETAFLPIGLTPSIYPTTTAHLGQAPDPEILDVKQRLDIASATVIFFSVVSPDDLTVELRDTWARIIQSCPQSVLLLLLSKNDEQSNLGISSRDRLTETWTKFALSRQQLIIVNPQNWRQQPLWWHLGDIYLDSFPINSPQTVQIALRKNQVPVLYFGKTRRSQTSVNAFSGTIPPEAIAQQDSDYIQLAKKLATDLDFRQEILKKLKLAQKSPKPRRDSLC
;
A
#
# COMPACT_ATOMS: atom_id res chain seq x y z
N MET A 1 -29.89 -33.61 39.96
CA MET A 1 -29.91 -34.99 40.50
C MET A 1 -29.43 -35.85 39.34
N GLU A 2 -28.35 -36.63 39.36
CA GLU A 2 -27.65 -37.36 40.41
C GLU A 2 -26.22 -37.62 39.93
N LYS A 3 -25.28 -37.73 40.88
CA LYS A 3 -23.86 -38.03 40.69
C LYS A 3 -23.66 -39.53 40.54
N VAL A 4 -22.77 -39.98 39.65
CA VAL A 4 -22.10 -41.28 39.79
C VAL A 4 -20.59 -41.11 39.62
N ARG A 5 -19.88 -41.66 40.60
CA ARG A 5 -18.43 -41.69 40.86
C ARG A 5 -17.72 -42.77 40.04
N THR A 6 -16.45 -42.54 39.70
CA THR A 6 -15.32 -43.52 39.78
C THR A 6 -14.00 -42.75 39.76
N LYS A 7 -13.30 -42.62 40.90
CA LYS A 7 -12.24 -43.47 41.50
C LYS A 7 -10.82 -43.01 41.12
N LYS A 8 -10.17 -42.41 42.12
CA LYS A 8 -8.75 -42.04 42.23
C LYS A 8 -7.86 -43.27 42.35
N GLY A 9 -6.68 -43.23 41.72
CA GLY A 9 -5.51 -44.02 42.08
C GLY A 9 -4.35 -43.07 42.38
N PHE A 10 -4.01 -42.90 43.66
CA PHE A 10 -2.79 -42.22 44.11
C PHE A 10 -1.87 -43.28 44.70
N ALA A 11 -0.69 -43.45 44.12
CA ALA A 11 0.38 -44.26 44.68
C ALA A 11 1.20 -43.43 45.69
N GLN A 12 1.43 -44.03 46.86
CA GLN A 12 2.16 -43.49 48.00
C GLN A 12 3.64 -43.25 47.67
N VAL A 13 4.16 -42.07 48.04
CA VAL A 13 5.60 -41.86 48.24
C VAL A 13 5.88 -41.84 49.73
N ARG A 14 6.78 -42.74 50.16
CA ARG A 14 7.23 -42.93 51.53
C ARG A 14 7.96 -41.67 52.03
N ARG A 15 7.56 -41.19 53.22
CA ARG A 15 8.35 -40.24 54.01
C ARG A 15 9.57 -40.96 54.58
N HIS A 16 10.77 -40.43 54.32
CA HIS A 16 11.96 -40.72 55.11
C HIS A 16 12.38 -39.44 55.82
N ASN A 17 12.36 -39.51 57.15
CA ASN A 17 12.94 -38.52 58.06
C ASN A 17 14.44 -38.43 57.79
N VAL A 18 14.95 -37.22 57.57
CA VAL A 18 16.39 -36.94 57.64
C VAL A 18 16.61 -36.05 58.85
N SER A 19 17.33 -36.63 59.81
CA SER A 19 17.85 -36.03 61.03
C SER A 19 18.74 -34.83 60.73
N HIS A 20 18.63 -33.79 61.56
CA HIS A 20 19.58 -32.70 61.64
C HIS A 20 20.94 -33.22 62.11
N SER A 21 21.93 -33.12 61.22
CA SER A 21 23.34 -33.14 61.57
C SER A 21 23.99 -31.95 60.90
N THR A 22 24.42 -30.97 61.70
CA THR A 22 25.40 -29.97 61.28
C THR A 22 26.74 -30.66 61.03
N PRO A 23 27.47 -30.28 59.96
CA PRO A 23 28.91 -30.32 60.02
C PRO A 23 29.54 -28.98 59.60
N ASN A 24 30.32 -28.46 60.54
CA ASN A 24 31.56 -27.71 60.38
C ASN A 24 31.77 -26.83 59.13
N SER A 25 31.91 -25.55 59.43
CA SER A 25 32.74 -24.55 58.77
C SER A 25 34.11 -25.08 58.32
N ASN A 26 34.57 -24.52 57.19
CA ASN A 26 35.87 -24.64 56.51
C ASN A 26 35.94 -25.69 55.39
N VAL A 27 35.23 -25.39 54.29
CA VAL A 27 35.71 -25.73 52.96
C VAL A 27 35.98 -24.40 52.24
N THR A 28 37.25 -24.04 52.11
CA THR A 28 37.70 -23.08 51.11
C THR A 28 37.30 -23.61 49.74
N SER A 29 36.18 -23.13 49.20
CA SER A 29 35.82 -23.40 47.81
C SER A 29 36.90 -22.79 46.93
N ALA A 30 37.77 -23.63 46.35
CA ALA A 30 38.54 -23.22 45.20
C ALA A 30 37.51 -22.78 44.14
N ARG A 31 37.37 -21.46 43.92
CA ARG A 31 36.52 -20.92 42.86
C ARG A 31 37.01 -21.55 41.56
N SER A 32 36.11 -22.22 40.84
CA SER A 32 36.34 -22.54 39.43
C SER A 32 36.80 -21.27 38.72
N PRO A 33 37.80 -21.34 37.81
CA PRO A 33 38.27 -20.17 37.10
C PRO A 33 37.07 -19.51 36.40
N GLN A 34 36.86 -18.22 36.68
CA GLN A 34 35.76 -17.43 36.10
C GLN A 34 35.80 -17.54 34.57
N SER A 35 34.66 -17.69 33.89
CA SER A 35 34.62 -17.79 32.43
C SER A 35 35.19 -16.54 31.75
N LEU A 36 35.94 -16.69 30.66
CA LEU A 36 36.48 -15.54 29.93
C LEU A 36 35.34 -14.81 29.20
N VAL A 37 35.28 -13.47 29.35
CA VAL A 37 34.38 -12.60 28.59
C VAL A 37 35.19 -11.75 27.63
N SER A 38 34.86 -11.80 26.34
CA SER A 38 35.39 -10.87 25.34
C SER A 38 34.51 -9.64 25.27
N VAL A 39 35.06 -8.48 25.65
CA VAL A 39 34.39 -7.20 25.49
C VAL A 39 34.75 -6.58 24.15
N CYS A 40 33.78 -6.51 23.26
CA CYS A 40 33.88 -6.00 21.89
C CYS A 40 33.52 -4.51 21.86
N VAL A 41 34.48 -3.67 21.46
CA VAL A 41 34.33 -2.22 21.33
C VAL A 41 34.58 -1.82 19.87
N PRO A 42 33.56 -1.95 18.99
CA PRO A 42 33.66 -1.45 17.62
C PRO A 42 33.51 0.07 17.60
N THR A 43 34.39 0.76 16.88
CA THR A 43 34.41 2.23 16.80
C THR A 43 34.48 2.75 15.37
N TYR A 44 33.89 3.92 15.13
CA TYR A 44 34.04 4.72 13.92
C TYR A 44 33.67 6.17 14.23
N ASN A 45 34.64 7.07 14.16
CA ASN A 45 34.53 8.49 14.50
C ASN A 45 33.79 8.72 15.84
N GLY A 46 34.29 8.08 16.90
CA GLY A 46 33.68 8.01 18.23
C GLY A 46 34.28 8.95 19.27
N GLU A 47 35.19 9.86 18.89
CA GLU A 47 36.03 10.64 19.81
C GLU A 47 35.23 11.31 20.94
N ARG A 48 34.03 11.81 20.60
CA ARG A 48 33.18 12.59 21.51
C ARG A 48 32.77 11.83 22.79
N PHE A 49 32.54 10.52 22.72
CA PHE A 49 31.97 9.75 23.83
C PHE A 49 32.79 8.52 24.21
N LEU A 50 33.77 8.13 23.39
CA LEU A 50 34.54 6.92 23.60
C LEU A 50 35.26 6.90 24.96
N GLY A 51 35.81 8.02 25.42
CA GLY A 51 36.48 8.11 26.72
C GLY A 51 35.59 7.71 27.91
N ASP A 52 34.31 8.08 27.87
CA ASP A 52 33.29 7.71 28.85
C ASP A 52 33.04 6.19 28.84
N ALA A 53 32.90 5.62 27.64
CA ALA A 53 32.69 4.19 27.45
C ALA A 53 33.89 3.40 28.00
N LEU A 54 35.11 3.75 27.60
CA LEU A 54 36.35 3.10 28.04
C LEU A 54 36.58 3.23 29.56
N THR A 55 36.23 4.38 30.15
CA THR A 55 36.27 4.55 31.62
C THR A 55 35.32 3.59 32.32
N SER A 56 34.09 3.44 31.82
CA SER A 56 33.12 2.49 32.39
C SER A 56 33.56 1.03 32.26
N LEU A 57 34.32 0.71 31.20
CA LEU A 57 34.91 -0.61 30.99
C LEU A 57 36.06 -0.89 31.97
N ALA A 58 36.94 0.08 32.23
CA ALA A 58 38.02 -0.06 33.22
C ALA A 58 37.50 -0.29 34.65
N GLN A 59 36.26 0.15 34.94
CA GLN A 59 35.63 0.05 36.25
C GLN A 59 34.88 -1.28 36.48
N GLN A 60 34.87 -2.19 35.50
CA GLN A 60 34.17 -3.47 35.64
C GLN A 60 34.78 -4.33 36.76
N THR A 61 33.93 -4.89 37.62
CA THR A 61 34.36 -5.70 38.77
C THR A 61 34.62 -7.17 38.41
N TYR A 62 34.32 -7.58 37.18
CA TYR A 62 34.59 -8.92 36.69
C TYR A 62 36.05 -9.04 36.21
N ALA A 63 36.81 -10.00 36.74
CA ALA A 63 38.26 -10.03 36.53
C ALA A 63 38.69 -10.63 35.19
N ASN A 64 38.05 -11.71 34.73
CA ASN A 64 38.51 -12.47 33.57
C ASN A 64 37.97 -11.90 32.25
N LEU A 65 38.50 -10.74 31.85
CA LEU A 65 38.15 -10.04 30.62
C LEU A 65 39.29 -10.06 29.60
N GLU A 66 38.93 -10.10 28.33
CA GLU A 66 39.77 -9.56 27.26
C GLU A 66 39.00 -8.46 26.51
N ILE A 67 39.71 -7.48 25.97
CA ILE A 67 39.10 -6.34 25.29
C ILE A 67 39.54 -6.32 23.82
N ILE A 68 38.55 -6.25 22.93
CA ILE A 68 38.74 -6.19 21.48
C ILE A 68 38.31 -4.82 21.02
N LEU A 69 39.28 -3.99 20.65
CA LEU A 69 39.10 -2.63 20.17
C LEU A 69 39.20 -2.67 18.64
N SER A 70 38.11 -2.41 17.91
CA SER A 70 38.08 -2.53 16.45
C SER A 70 37.63 -1.22 15.80
N ASP A 71 38.60 -0.46 15.31
CA ASP A 71 38.37 0.85 14.70
C ASP A 71 38.21 0.77 13.18
N ASP A 72 37.04 1.16 12.67
CA ASP A 72 36.66 1.01 11.26
C ASP A 72 37.12 2.14 10.33
N GLY A 73 38.30 2.72 10.58
CA GLY A 73 38.82 3.81 9.73
C GLY A 73 38.48 5.20 10.24
N SER A 74 38.55 5.42 11.55
CA SER A 74 38.29 6.74 12.13
C SER A 74 39.29 7.79 11.66
N GLN A 75 38.81 9.03 11.49
CA GLN A 75 39.60 10.19 11.06
C GLN A 75 39.72 11.27 12.15
N ASP A 76 39.10 11.03 13.31
CA ASP A 76 39.13 11.88 14.50
C ASP A 76 40.07 11.30 15.57
N GLY A 77 40.03 11.82 16.80
CA GLY A 77 40.87 11.37 17.92
C GLY A 77 40.57 9.97 18.46
N THR A 78 39.68 9.19 17.83
CA THR A 78 39.26 7.85 18.28
C THR A 78 40.45 6.90 18.48
N LEU A 79 41.34 6.77 17.48
CA LEU A 79 42.48 5.85 17.55
C LEU A 79 43.44 6.20 18.69
N ASP A 80 43.66 7.49 18.95
CA ASP A 80 44.53 7.95 20.02
C ASP A 80 43.94 7.58 21.39
N GLN A 81 42.63 7.74 21.58
CA GLN A 81 41.94 7.31 22.80
C GLN A 81 42.04 5.78 23.00
N LEU A 82 41.85 4.99 21.94
CA LEU A 82 42.00 3.53 22.01
C LEU A 82 43.41 3.10 22.41
N ASN A 83 44.44 3.72 21.81
CA ASN A 83 45.84 3.43 22.14
C ASN A 83 46.17 3.81 23.60
N ALA A 84 45.72 4.99 24.04
CA ALA A 84 45.93 5.45 25.42
C ALA A 84 45.26 4.53 26.45
N PHE A 85 44.04 4.07 26.16
CA PHE A 85 43.34 3.11 27.00
C PHE A 85 44.03 1.74 27.00
N ALA A 86 44.42 1.20 25.85
CA ALA A 86 45.11 -0.10 25.80
C ALA A 86 46.44 -0.10 26.56
N ALA A 87 47.13 1.04 26.63
CA ALA A 87 48.36 1.20 27.40
C ALA A 87 48.14 1.21 28.92
N THR A 88 46.93 1.57 29.38
CA THR A 88 46.61 1.78 30.82
C THR A 88 45.55 0.82 31.37
N SER A 89 44.93 0.02 30.49
CA SER A 89 43.85 -0.90 30.82
C SER A 89 44.28 -1.95 31.84
N PRO A 90 43.45 -2.25 32.87
CA PRO A 90 43.70 -3.35 33.79
C PRO A 90 43.49 -4.74 33.14
N HIS A 91 42.96 -4.79 31.92
CA HIS A 91 42.65 -6.01 31.18
C HIS A 91 43.40 -6.05 29.84
N PRO A 92 43.73 -7.25 29.33
CA PRO A 92 44.43 -7.41 28.05
C PRO A 92 43.60 -6.86 26.89
N CYS A 93 44.18 -5.91 26.14
CA CYS A 93 43.57 -5.28 24.98
C CYS A 93 44.21 -5.75 23.67
N ARG A 94 43.38 -5.96 22.63
CA ARG A 94 43.80 -6.14 21.24
C ARG A 94 43.17 -5.06 20.37
N ILE A 95 44.01 -4.29 19.68
CA ILE A 95 43.56 -3.24 18.76
C ILE A 95 43.64 -3.75 17.33
N TYR A 96 42.54 -3.59 16.60
CA TYR A 96 42.44 -3.80 15.15
C TYR A 96 42.12 -2.45 14.51
N ARG A 97 42.93 -2.06 13.52
CA ARG A 97 42.80 -0.76 12.84
C ARG A 97 42.39 -0.95 11.40
N ASN A 98 41.45 -0.14 10.95
CA ASN A 98 41.00 -0.01 9.56
C ASN A 98 40.61 -1.35 8.89
N PRO A 99 39.77 -2.20 9.50
CA PRO A 99 39.24 -3.37 8.81
C PRO A 99 38.36 -3.00 7.60
N GLN A 100 37.79 -1.77 7.55
CA GLN A 100 36.96 -1.22 6.46
C GLN A 100 35.75 -2.10 6.13
N ARG A 101 34.92 -2.36 7.15
CA ARG A 101 33.85 -3.36 7.12
C ARG A 101 32.44 -2.77 7.12
N GLY A 102 32.27 -1.55 7.64
CA GLY A 102 30.98 -0.99 8.00
C GLY A 102 30.46 -1.57 9.33
N MET A 103 29.38 -0.98 9.86
CA MET A 103 28.89 -1.24 11.22
C MET A 103 28.72 -2.75 11.53
N VAL A 104 27.86 -3.46 10.80
CA VAL A 104 27.49 -4.84 11.11
C VAL A 104 28.66 -5.81 10.93
N ASN A 105 29.41 -5.65 9.84
CA ASN A 105 30.57 -6.49 9.59
C ASN A 105 31.70 -6.22 10.58
N ASN A 106 31.83 -5.00 11.11
CA ASN A 106 32.78 -4.71 12.20
C ASN A 106 32.35 -5.40 13.51
N TRP A 107 31.05 -5.47 13.80
CA TRP A 107 30.53 -6.23 14.95
C TRP A 107 30.83 -7.72 14.82
N ASN A 108 30.54 -8.31 13.65
CA ASN A 108 30.87 -9.71 13.35
C ASN A 108 32.38 -9.98 13.38
N PHE A 109 33.20 -9.03 12.93
CA PHE A 109 34.64 -9.13 13.03
C PHE A 109 35.09 -9.22 14.50
N CYS A 110 34.54 -8.40 15.39
CA CYS A 110 34.82 -8.51 16.83
C CYS A 110 34.45 -9.89 17.39
N ILE A 111 33.29 -10.45 17.01
CA ILE A 111 32.87 -11.81 17.40
C ILE A 111 33.89 -12.86 16.93
N GLN A 112 34.37 -12.76 15.69
CA GLN A 112 35.38 -13.67 15.14
C GLN A 112 36.71 -13.59 15.90
N GLN A 113 37.09 -12.40 16.38
CA GLN A 113 38.30 -12.21 17.16
C GLN A 113 38.16 -12.65 18.63
N ALA A 114 36.93 -12.82 19.15
CA ALA A 114 36.64 -13.20 20.53
C ALA A 114 37.15 -14.61 20.87
N ARG A 115 37.81 -14.75 22.02
CA ARG A 115 38.28 -16.01 22.60
C ARG A 115 37.49 -16.40 23.86
N GLY A 116 36.67 -15.49 24.38
CA GLY A 116 35.82 -15.69 25.53
C GLY A 116 34.68 -16.66 25.27
N MET A 117 34.25 -17.32 26.34
CA MET A 117 33.03 -18.11 26.37
C MET A 117 31.79 -17.21 26.20
N TYR A 118 31.89 -15.98 26.69
CA TYR A 118 30.86 -14.96 26.54
C TYR A 118 31.37 -13.75 25.75
N ILE A 119 30.45 -13.08 25.07
CA ILE A 119 30.67 -11.86 24.30
C ILE A 119 29.83 -10.75 24.94
N LYS A 120 30.47 -9.60 25.18
CA LYS A 120 29.82 -8.39 25.63
C LYS A 120 30.14 -7.26 24.65
N PHE A 121 29.13 -6.58 24.12
CA PHE A 121 29.38 -5.35 23.36
C PHE A 121 29.38 -4.14 24.30
N LEU A 122 30.24 -3.18 23.98
CA LEU A 122 30.20 -1.83 24.50
C LEU A 122 30.40 -0.87 23.33
N PHE A 123 29.34 -0.19 22.92
CA PHE A 123 29.43 0.79 21.85
C PHE A 123 30.01 2.12 22.34
N GLN A 124 30.64 2.85 21.42
CA GLN A 124 31.44 4.05 21.68
C GLN A 124 30.69 5.20 22.37
N ASP A 125 29.36 5.19 22.32
CA ASP A 125 28.46 6.18 22.89
C ASP A 125 27.77 5.73 24.20
N ASP A 126 27.92 4.47 24.60
CA ASP A 126 27.25 3.88 25.77
C ASP A 126 28.17 3.71 26.98
N ARG A 127 27.59 3.36 28.14
CA ARG A 127 28.35 3.02 29.36
C ARG A 127 27.80 1.80 30.08
N LEU A 128 28.66 1.11 30.82
CA LEU A 128 28.29 0.00 31.69
C LEU A 128 28.31 0.43 33.16
N ASP A 129 27.41 -0.13 33.96
CA ASP A 129 27.51 -0.10 35.41
C ASP A 129 28.70 -0.99 35.87
N PRO A 130 29.46 -0.66 36.93
CA PRO A 130 30.64 -1.44 37.37
C PRO A 130 30.39 -2.93 37.57
N ASP A 131 29.17 -3.31 37.95
CA ASP A 131 28.80 -4.71 38.20
C ASP A 131 28.09 -5.40 37.03
N CYS A 132 27.95 -4.72 35.89
CA CYS A 132 27.19 -5.20 34.73
C CYS A 132 27.65 -6.59 34.28
N ILE A 133 28.92 -6.75 33.90
CA ILE A 133 29.42 -8.02 33.37
C ILE A 133 29.32 -9.13 34.43
N ARG A 134 29.68 -8.82 35.68
CA ARG A 134 29.64 -9.78 36.79
C ARG A 134 28.24 -10.33 37.02
N LYS A 135 27.21 -9.48 37.07
CA LYS A 135 25.82 -9.90 37.29
C LYS A 135 25.26 -10.70 36.12
N LEU A 136 25.54 -10.27 34.88
CA LEU A 136 25.09 -10.99 33.69
C LEU A 136 25.75 -12.38 33.59
N VAL A 137 27.06 -12.49 33.85
CA VAL A 137 27.76 -13.79 33.85
C VAL A 137 27.25 -14.70 34.95
N ASN A 138 27.06 -14.18 36.18
CA ASN A 138 26.55 -14.99 37.28
C ASN A 138 25.21 -15.65 36.94
N LEU A 139 24.31 -14.97 36.23
CA LEU A 139 23.06 -15.55 35.76
C LEU A 139 23.29 -16.53 34.60
N ALA A 140 24.15 -16.18 33.63
CA ALA A 140 24.48 -17.04 32.49
C ALA A 140 25.12 -18.38 32.90
N GLU A 141 25.81 -18.44 34.03
CA GLU A 141 26.43 -19.65 34.56
C GLU A 141 25.47 -20.51 35.39
N THR A 142 24.23 -20.06 35.64
CA THR A 142 23.22 -20.87 36.35
C THR A 142 22.66 -22.01 35.51
N ASP A 143 22.70 -21.87 34.18
CA ASP A 143 22.19 -22.84 33.22
C ASP A 143 22.98 -22.75 31.90
N THR A 144 23.51 -23.89 31.46
CA THR A 144 24.30 -23.99 30.22
C THR A 144 23.49 -23.71 28.96
N ASP A 145 22.15 -23.86 29.02
CA ASP A 145 21.24 -23.60 27.90
C ASP A 145 20.97 -22.10 27.71
N ILE A 146 21.40 -21.24 28.64
CA ILE A 146 21.27 -19.78 28.48
C ILE A 146 22.20 -19.29 27.38
N GLY A 147 21.63 -18.85 26.26
CA GLY A 147 22.36 -18.29 25.12
C GLY A 147 22.52 -16.77 25.17
N LEU A 148 21.61 -16.10 25.88
CA LEU A 148 21.54 -14.65 25.98
C LEU A 148 21.10 -14.24 27.40
N VAL A 149 21.78 -13.26 27.99
CA VAL A 149 21.35 -12.60 29.22
C VAL A 149 21.23 -11.10 28.99
N PHE A 150 20.11 -10.49 29.38
CA PHE A 150 19.91 -9.05 29.23
C PHE A 150 19.45 -8.36 30.50
N CYS A 151 19.57 -7.04 30.52
CA CYS A 151 19.14 -6.19 31.62
C CYS A 151 18.47 -4.91 31.11
N PRO A 152 17.67 -4.21 31.95
CA PRO A 152 17.24 -2.85 31.65
C PRO A 152 18.41 -1.87 31.45
N ARG A 153 18.08 -0.69 30.91
CA ARG A 153 19.02 0.39 30.66
C ARG A 153 18.51 1.72 31.16
N ARG A 154 19.42 2.64 31.50
CA ARG A 154 19.13 4.07 31.70
C ARG A 154 19.31 4.80 30.37
N LEU A 155 18.41 5.75 30.07
CA LEU A 155 18.56 6.62 28.90
C LEU A 155 19.23 7.92 29.30
N GLU A 156 20.20 8.36 28.51
CA GLU A 156 20.83 9.68 28.60
C GLU A 156 20.62 10.40 27.27
N ILE A 157 19.97 11.57 27.27
CA ILE A 157 19.67 12.34 26.05
C ILE A 157 20.58 13.55 26.05
N THR A 158 21.36 13.73 24.98
CA THR A 158 22.22 14.91 24.83
C THR A 158 21.41 16.12 24.36
N ASP A 159 21.91 17.33 24.63
CA ASP A 159 21.23 18.56 24.24
C ASP A 159 20.98 18.64 22.71
N ASP A 160 21.92 18.14 21.90
CA ASP A 160 21.79 18.09 20.44
C ASP A 160 20.76 17.06 19.92
N ALA A 161 20.28 16.16 20.78
CA ALA A 161 19.21 15.22 20.43
C ALA A 161 17.79 15.79 20.68
N ALA A 162 17.65 16.87 21.46
CA ALA A 162 16.35 17.35 21.92
C ALA A 162 15.40 17.76 20.78
N GLY A 163 15.92 18.24 19.65
CA GLY A 163 15.13 18.67 18.49
C GLY A 163 14.86 17.59 17.43
N ILE A 164 15.32 16.35 17.63
CA ILE A 164 15.25 15.30 16.61
C ILE A 164 14.07 14.36 16.91
N GLU A 165 13.02 14.41 16.08
CA GLU A 165 11.77 13.70 16.31
C GLU A 165 11.95 12.18 16.50
N ILE A 166 12.76 11.53 15.66
CA ILE A 166 13.00 10.08 15.78
C ILE A 166 13.63 9.72 17.13
N LEU A 167 14.54 10.55 17.67
CA LEU A 167 15.14 10.32 18.97
C LEU A 167 14.16 10.57 20.13
N GLN A 168 13.20 11.49 19.95
CA GLN A 168 12.11 11.67 20.92
C GLN A 168 11.19 10.45 20.95
N ILE A 169 10.87 9.87 19.80
CA ILE A 169 10.08 8.63 19.71
C ILE A 169 10.82 7.47 20.41
N VAL A 170 12.12 7.31 20.13
CA VAL A 170 12.96 6.29 20.80
C VAL A 170 13.01 6.55 22.31
N ALA A 171 13.21 7.79 22.76
CA ALA A 171 13.29 8.14 24.17
C ALA A 171 11.98 7.87 24.94
N GLN A 172 10.84 8.06 24.28
CA GLN A 172 9.52 7.83 24.87
C GLN A 172 9.14 6.35 24.87
N ARG A 173 9.29 5.67 23.73
CA ARG A 173 8.75 4.33 23.53
C ARG A 173 9.72 3.21 23.86
N CYS A 174 11.03 3.48 23.85
CA CYS A 174 12.06 2.46 24.04
C CYS A 174 12.81 2.61 25.38
N ARG A 175 12.27 3.35 26.36
CA ARG A 175 12.91 3.53 27.66
C ARG A 175 12.88 2.27 28.53
N GLN A 176 11.75 1.58 28.57
CA GLN A 176 11.54 0.39 29.40
C GLN A 176 11.07 -0.79 28.57
N VAL A 177 11.86 -1.15 27.54
CA VAL A 177 11.47 -2.16 26.55
C VAL A 177 11.13 -3.53 27.15
N HIS A 178 11.77 -3.90 28.26
CA HIS A 178 11.53 -5.17 28.96
C HIS A 178 10.12 -5.28 29.56
N GLN A 179 9.44 -4.16 29.80
CA GLN A 179 8.09 -4.15 30.38
C GLN A 179 6.99 -4.47 29.36
N TYR A 180 7.32 -4.50 28.06
CA TYR A 180 6.38 -4.91 27.01
C TYR A 180 6.21 -6.43 26.94
N TRP A 181 7.06 -7.21 27.63
CA TRP A 181 6.81 -8.63 27.84
C TRP A 181 5.66 -8.83 28.81
N ARG A 182 4.72 -9.72 28.48
CA ARG A 182 3.63 -10.07 29.39
C ARG A 182 4.13 -10.91 30.56
N HIS A 183 5.06 -11.82 30.26
CA HIS A 183 5.61 -12.77 31.22
C HIS A 183 7.13 -12.89 31.05
N LEU A 184 7.87 -12.14 31.87
CA LEU A 184 9.32 -12.17 31.92
C LEU A 184 9.79 -12.72 33.28
N ASN A 185 10.46 -13.87 33.26
CA ASN A 185 11.07 -14.49 34.42
C ASN A 185 12.60 -14.35 34.38
N PRO A 186 13.31 -14.49 35.52
CA PRO A 186 14.78 -14.40 35.55
C PRO A 186 15.49 -15.40 34.64
N CYS A 187 14.92 -16.59 34.42
CA CYS A 187 15.37 -17.54 33.42
C CYS A 187 14.17 -18.27 32.82
N GLN A 188 14.09 -18.35 31.49
CA GLN A 188 13.06 -19.10 30.78
C GLN A 188 13.53 -19.49 29.38
N ALA A 189 12.88 -20.49 28.78
CA ALA A 189 13.12 -20.85 27.38
C ALA A 189 12.80 -19.67 26.47
N GLY A 190 13.68 -19.35 25.51
CA GLY A 190 13.47 -18.26 24.55
C GLY A 190 12.21 -18.46 23.71
N THR A 191 11.84 -19.71 23.41
CA THR A 191 10.60 -20.06 22.70
C THR A 191 9.34 -19.62 23.44
N THR A 192 9.40 -19.47 24.78
CA THR A 192 8.29 -18.91 25.56
C THR A 192 8.13 -17.41 25.33
N LEU A 193 9.23 -16.68 25.11
CA LEU A 193 9.17 -15.26 24.71
C LEU A 193 8.72 -15.11 23.25
N LEU A 194 9.14 -16.00 22.35
CA LEU A 194 8.62 -16.00 20.97
C LEU A 194 7.12 -16.28 20.92
N ALA A 195 6.59 -17.07 21.85
CA ALA A 195 5.15 -17.32 21.96
C ALA A 195 4.36 -16.20 22.66
N ASP A 196 5.02 -15.14 23.16
CA ASP A 196 4.32 -14.03 23.81
C ASP A 196 3.45 -13.28 22.79
N CYS A 197 2.18 -13.07 23.11
CA CYS A 197 1.25 -12.32 22.25
C CYS A 197 1.68 -10.87 22.02
N GLN A 198 2.53 -10.31 22.90
CA GLN A 198 3.11 -8.98 22.74
C GLN A 198 4.34 -8.98 21.82
N LEU A 199 4.89 -10.13 21.40
CA LEU A 199 6.09 -10.18 20.55
C LEU A 199 5.98 -9.23 19.35
N TRP A 200 4.83 -9.27 18.68
CA TRP A 200 4.50 -8.57 17.44
C TRP A 200 4.05 -7.12 17.61
N THR A 201 3.89 -6.64 18.84
CA THR A 201 3.49 -5.25 19.10
C THR A 201 4.72 -4.36 19.22
N PHE A 202 4.62 -3.11 18.76
CA PHE A 202 5.69 -2.13 18.92
C PHE A 202 5.91 -1.81 20.42
N PRO A 203 7.18 -1.72 20.90
CA PRO A 203 8.43 -1.87 20.16
C PRO A 203 8.79 -3.34 19.88
N LEU A 204 9.33 -3.62 18.68
CA LEU A 204 9.81 -4.96 18.31
C LEU A 204 11.02 -5.38 19.16
N ASN A 205 11.95 -4.45 19.42
CA ASN A 205 13.07 -4.72 20.32
C ASN A 205 12.63 -4.61 21.79
N LYS A 206 12.37 -5.76 22.42
CA LYS A 206 11.99 -5.87 23.84
C LYS A 206 13.14 -6.29 24.77
N ILE A 207 14.31 -6.54 24.21
CA ILE A 207 15.53 -6.95 24.94
C ILE A 207 16.44 -5.75 25.17
N GLY A 208 16.65 -4.94 24.14
CA GLY A 208 17.55 -3.78 24.13
C GLY A 208 18.67 -3.93 23.11
N GLU A 209 19.50 -2.90 23.06
CA GLU A 209 20.72 -2.84 22.25
C GLU A 209 21.79 -3.82 22.79
N PRO A 210 22.76 -4.23 21.95
CA PRO A 210 23.86 -5.12 22.35
C PRO A 210 24.60 -4.72 23.63
N THR A 211 24.70 -3.42 23.96
CA THR A 211 25.31 -2.96 25.21
C THR A 211 24.56 -3.42 26.46
N ALA A 212 23.25 -3.70 26.38
CA ALA A 212 22.45 -4.24 27.48
C ALA A 212 22.48 -5.78 27.58
N VAL A 213 23.23 -6.46 26.69
CA VAL A 213 23.15 -7.92 26.52
C VAL A 213 24.53 -8.57 26.71
N LEU A 214 24.55 -9.77 27.30
CA LEU A 214 25.68 -10.70 27.33
C LEU A 214 25.29 -11.94 26.52
N LEU A 215 26.19 -12.40 25.65
CA LEU A 215 25.93 -13.48 24.72
C LEU A 215 26.85 -14.66 24.97
N ARG A 216 26.32 -15.88 24.95
CA ARG A 216 27.15 -17.08 24.88
C ARG A 216 27.70 -17.20 23.46
N LYS A 217 29.03 -17.21 23.32
CA LYS A 217 29.70 -17.21 22.01
C LYS A 217 29.22 -18.36 21.12
N SER A 218 29.15 -19.57 21.66
CA SER A 218 28.73 -20.76 20.92
C SER A 218 27.29 -20.67 20.40
N ALA A 219 26.38 -20.00 21.13
CA ALA A 219 25.01 -19.81 20.68
C ALA A 219 24.95 -18.81 19.51
N VAL A 220 25.71 -17.73 19.57
CA VAL A 220 25.83 -16.74 18.49
C VAL A 220 26.43 -17.37 17.22
N GLU A 221 27.48 -18.17 17.36
CA GLU A 221 28.10 -18.89 16.25
C GLU A 221 27.14 -19.90 15.62
N ALA A 222 26.34 -20.61 16.43
CA ALA A 222 25.37 -21.59 15.95
C ALA A 222 24.26 -20.97 15.08
N VAL A 223 23.90 -19.71 15.32
CA VAL A 223 22.87 -18.99 14.52
C VAL A 223 23.46 -18.09 13.44
N GLY A 224 24.79 -17.98 13.33
CA GLY A 224 25.48 -17.27 12.24
C GLY A 224 25.84 -15.80 12.51
N GLY A 225 25.82 -15.31 13.76
CA GLY A 225 26.17 -13.92 14.08
C GLY A 225 25.14 -12.89 13.61
N PHE A 226 25.52 -11.61 13.50
CA PHE A 226 24.64 -10.55 13.00
C PHE A 226 24.49 -10.63 11.47
N ASP A 227 23.31 -10.30 10.95
CA ASP A 227 23.05 -10.32 9.51
C ASP A 227 23.53 -9.03 8.82
N PRO A 228 24.54 -9.09 7.93
CA PRO A 228 25.10 -7.91 7.27
C PRO A 228 24.18 -7.29 6.21
N ASP A 229 23.10 -7.97 5.80
CA ASP A 229 22.13 -7.43 4.84
C ASP A 229 21.17 -6.41 5.49
N LEU A 230 21.13 -6.37 6.83
CA LEU A 230 20.31 -5.45 7.60
C LEU A 230 21.11 -4.21 8.02
N SER A 231 20.52 -3.03 7.87
CA SER A 231 21.05 -1.75 8.34
C SER A 231 20.40 -1.31 9.67
N GLN A 232 19.22 -1.82 9.97
CA GLN A 232 18.37 -1.60 11.15
C GLN A 232 17.82 -2.94 11.64
N LEU A 233 17.37 -2.98 12.90
CA LEU A 233 16.85 -4.20 13.56
C LEU A 233 17.85 -5.38 13.58
N VAL A 234 19.13 -5.08 13.35
CA VAL A 234 20.23 -6.04 13.27
C VAL A 234 20.36 -6.85 14.57
N ASP A 235 20.15 -6.18 15.70
CA ASP A 235 20.11 -6.79 17.02
C ASP A 235 18.85 -7.62 17.24
N VAL A 236 17.68 -7.12 16.86
CA VAL A 236 16.40 -7.84 16.97
C VAL A 236 16.42 -9.16 16.22
N ASP A 237 16.95 -9.17 14.99
CA ASP A 237 17.13 -10.39 14.19
C ASP A 237 17.97 -11.44 14.92
N LEU A 238 19.13 -11.05 15.45
CA LEU A 238 19.98 -11.97 16.22
C LEU A 238 19.27 -12.44 17.50
N TRP A 239 18.60 -11.54 18.21
CA TRP A 239 17.86 -11.89 19.42
C TRP A 239 16.81 -12.95 19.14
N TRP A 240 16.00 -12.79 18.08
CA TRP A 240 14.95 -13.74 17.77
C TRP A 240 15.50 -15.11 17.37
N ARG A 241 16.59 -15.17 16.60
CA ARG A 241 17.26 -16.44 16.28
C ARG A 241 17.82 -17.13 17.53
N LEU A 242 18.35 -16.37 18.49
CA LEU A 242 18.79 -16.92 19.79
C LEU A 242 17.60 -17.37 20.64
N LEU A 243 16.49 -16.63 20.65
CA LEU A 243 15.26 -17.05 21.34
C LEU A 243 14.72 -18.39 20.81
N ALA A 244 14.90 -18.66 19.52
CA ALA A 244 14.45 -19.90 18.90
C ALA A 244 15.28 -21.13 19.34
N THR A 245 16.49 -20.93 19.84
CA THR A 245 17.46 -22.02 20.09
C THR A 245 17.97 -22.13 21.52
N ALA A 246 17.80 -21.11 22.35
CA ALA A 246 18.40 -21.06 23.68
C ALA A 246 17.43 -20.51 24.74
N SER A 247 17.76 -20.77 26.01
CA SER A 247 17.16 -20.08 27.15
C SER A 247 17.68 -18.65 27.26
N VAL A 248 16.89 -17.80 27.92
CA VAL A 248 17.21 -16.40 28.17
C VAL A 248 17.26 -16.13 29.67
N GLY A 249 18.31 -15.42 30.07
CA GLY A 249 18.43 -14.83 31.40
C GLY A 249 17.99 -13.37 31.40
N PHE A 250 17.30 -12.94 32.45
CA PHE A 250 16.94 -11.56 32.70
C PHE A 250 17.43 -11.11 34.08
N VAL A 251 18.24 -10.06 34.11
CA VAL A 251 18.64 -9.37 35.34
C VAL A 251 17.81 -8.09 35.47
N ASP A 252 16.91 -8.04 36.46
CA ASP A 252 16.00 -6.91 36.70
C ASP A 252 16.71 -5.73 37.41
N GLU A 253 17.81 -5.26 36.82
CA GLU A 253 18.59 -4.12 37.30
C GLU A 253 19.13 -3.31 36.11
N PRO A 254 19.04 -1.96 36.13
CA PRO A 254 19.49 -1.14 35.02
C PRO A 254 21.02 -1.01 34.95
N LEU A 255 21.68 -2.00 34.35
CA LEU A 255 23.15 -2.15 34.35
C LEU A 255 23.84 -1.58 33.10
N ALA A 256 23.08 -1.03 32.16
CA ALA A 256 23.59 -0.32 30.99
C ALA A 256 23.07 1.12 30.94
N VAL A 257 23.82 2.00 30.28
CA VAL A 257 23.40 3.36 29.93
C VAL A 257 23.46 3.51 28.42
N PHE A 258 22.30 3.75 27.82
CA PHE A 258 22.16 4.00 26.39
C PHE A 258 22.01 5.49 26.15
N ARG A 259 22.98 6.06 25.44
CA ARG A 259 22.99 7.50 25.14
C ARG A 259 22.28 7.77 23.83
N LEU A 260 21.50 8.84 23.74
CA LEU A 260 20.84 9.31 22.51
C LEU A 260 21.46 10.65 22.10
N HIS A 261 22.02 10.70 20.88
CA HIS A 261 22.68 11.88 20.33
C HIS A 261 22.44 12.02 18.81
N SER A 262 22.61 13.23 18.28
CA SER A 262 22.22 13.57 16.89
C SER A 262 22.97 12.81 15.79
N GLN A 263 24.16 12.30 16.10
CA GLN A 263 25.06 11.65 15.14
C GLN A 263 24.98 10.12 15.13
N GLN A 264 24.04 9.52 15.85
CA GLN A 264 23.89 8.07 15.91
C GLN A 264 23.58 7.46 14.54
N GLN A 265 24.03 6.23 14.34
CA GLN A 265 23.78 5.51 13.10
C GLN A 265 22.27 5.34 12.84
N THR A 266 21.46 5.20 13.90
CA THR A 266 20.00 5.14 13.79
C THR A 266 19.40 6.37 13.12
N VAL A 267 19.86 7.58 13.50
CA VAL A 267 19.41 8.84 12.89
C VAL A 267 19.85 8.91 11.43
N LYS A 268 21.11 8.55 11.14
CA LYS A 268 21.63 8.53 9.76
C LYS A 268 20.85 7.59 8.85
N ASN A 269 20.53 6.39 9.33
CA ASN A 269 19.74 5.41 8.60
C ASN A 269 18.31 5.89 8.37
N ALA A 270 17.66 6.48 9.38
CA ALA A 270 16.32 7.03 9.24
C ALA A 270 16.27 8.17 8.22
N LEU A 271 17.23 9.11 8.26
CA LEU A 271 17.34 10.20 7.28
C LEU A 271 17.64 9.69 5.86
N ALA A 272 18.36 8.57 5.74
CA ALA A 272 18.63 7.91 4.47
C ALA A 272 17.48 7.01 3.98
N GLY A 273 16.35 6.97 4.69
CA GLY A 273 15.20 6.12 4.33
C GLY A 273 15.48 4.62 4.43
N LYS A 274 16.47 4.20 5.21
CA LYS A 274 16.82 2.78 5.41
C LYS A 274 15.91 2.16 6.47
N PHE A 275 14.85 1.50 6.02
CA PHE A 275 13.92 0.73 6.84
C PHE A 275 14.05 -0.76 6.51
N ASP A 276 14.21 -1.59 7.54
CA ASP A 276 14.46 -3.04 7.38
C ASP A 276 13.31 -3.93 7.84
N GLU A 277 12.17 -3.36 8.26
CA GLU A 277 11.06 -4.15 8.79
C GLU A 277 10.57 -5.23 7.81
N GLY A 278 10.38 -4.89 6.53
CA GLY A 278 10.01 -5.86 5.50
C GLY A 278 11.04 -6.99 5.35
N ARG A 279 12.32 -6.63 5.16
CA ARG A 279 13.42 -7.61 5.02
C ARG A 279 13.59 -8.48 6.25
N PHE A 280 13.45 -7.90 7.44
CA PHE A 280 13.44 -8.61 8.71
C PHE A 280 12.34 -9.67 8.74
N PHE A 281 11.07 -9.28 8.52
CA PHE A 281 9.97 -10.24 8.56
C PHE A 281 10.07 -11.33 7.48
N LEU A 282 10.55 -10.97 6.28
CA LEU A 282 10.79 -11.95 5.21
C LEU A 282 11.85 -12.99 5.63
N LYS A 283 12.95 -12.54 6.24
CA LYS A 283 14.00 -13.44 6.76
C LYS A 283 13.45 -14.35 7.87
N ILE A 284 12.63 -13.83 8.80
CA ILE A 284 11.97 -14.66 9.83
C ILE A 284 11.03 -15.69 9.18
N ALA A 285 10.23 -15.28 8.20
CA ALA A 285 9.27 -16.14 7.50
C ALA A 285 9.94 -17.33 6.77
N GLN A 286 11.16 -17.14 6.28
CA GLN A 286 11.90 -18.16 5.53
C GLN A 286 12.81 -19.03 6.41
N ASN A 287 13.16 -18.57 7.62
CA ASN A 287 14.17 -19.23 8.41
C ASN A 287 13.60 -20.45 9.17
N PRO A 288 14.05 -21.68 8.88
CA PRO A 288 13.49 -22.90 9.46
C PRO A 288 13.77 -23.06 10.96
N ILE A 289 14.61 -22.22 11.56
CA ILE A 289 14.86 -22.17 13.01
C ILE A 289 13.59 -21.81 13.80
N PHE A 290 12.70 -21.03 13.19
CA PHE A 290 11.44 -20.60 13.80
C PHE A 290 10.34 -21.65 13.58
N SER A 291 9.38 -21.72 14.50
CA SER A 291 8.21 -22.60 14.33
C SER A 291 7.35 -22.17 13.14
N GLN A 292 6.48 -23.05 12.65
CA GLN A 292 5.58 -22.74 11.55
C GLN A 292 4.69 -21.53 11.86
N GLU A 293 4.20 -21.42 13.10
CA GLU A 293 3.34 -20.32 13.54
C GLU A 293 4.06 -18.97 13.49
N ILE A 294 5.31 -18.92 13.96
CA ILE A 294 6.12 -17.70 13.90
C ILE A 294 6.40 -17.31 12.44
N ARG A 295 6.74 -18.29 11.59
CA ARG A 295 6.96 -18.04 10.16
C ARG A 295 5.70 -17.50 9.48
N GLN A 296 4.52 -18.07 9.77
CA GLN A 296 3.24 -17.60 9.24
C GLN A 296 2.90 -16.18 9.71
N GLN A 297 3.14 -15.85 10.98
CA GLN A 297 2.92 -14.50 11.50
C GLN A 297 3.92 -13.51 10.88
N ALA A 298 5.17 -13.90 10.68
CA ALA A 298 6.15 -13.08 9.99
C ALA A 298 5.76 -12.84 8.51
N THR A 299 5.29 -13.87 7.80
CA THR A 299 4.72 -13.72 6.46
C THR A 299 3.58 -12.70 6.47
N TRP A 300 2.66 -12.80 7.42
CA TRP A 300 1.57 -11.83 7.57
C TRP A 300 2.08 -10.41 7.78
N HIS A 301 3.04 -10.18 8.67
CA HIS A 301 3.60 -8.86 8.91
C HIS A 301 4.35 -8.30 7.70
N TRP A 302 5.12 -9.15 6.99
CA TRP A 302 5.80 -8.77 5.76
C TRP A 302 4.80 -8.30 4.69
N LEU A 303 3.72 -9.07 4.49
CA LEU A 303 2.64 -8.77 3.54
C LEU A 303 1.93 -7.42 3.80
N GLN A 304 1.95 -6.90 5.03
CA GLN A 304 1.31 -5.62 5.38
C GLN A 304 2.20 -4.38 5.15
N GLN A 305 3.50 -4.57 4.84
CA GLN A 305 4.48 -3.48 4.75
C GLN A 305 4.60 -2.87 3.35
N GLU A 306 3.76 -3.32 2.40
CA GLU A 306 3.88 -2.96 1.00
C GLU A 306 3.21 -1.63 0.65
N ASP A 307 3.93 -0.79 -0.09
CA ASP A 307 3.47 0.52 -0.58
C ASP A 307 3.55 0.56 -2.11
N TRP A 308 2.42 0.89 -2.74
CA TRP A 308 2.34 1.14 -4.19
C TRP A 308 3.29 2.22 -4.69
N ARG A 309 3.84 3.06 -3.80
CA ARG A 309 4.85 4.10 -4.09
C ARG A 309 6.28 3.57 -4.16
N CYS A 310 6.49 2.26 -4.21
CA CYS A 310 7.80 1.66 -4.45
C CYS A 310 8.50 2.30 -5.67
N GLN A 311 9.71 2.81 -5.46
CA GLN A 311 10.49 3.50 -6.51
C GLN A 311 11.26 2.52 -7.40
N ASP A 312 11.58 1.33 -6.89
CA ASP A 312 12.31 0.28 -7.61
C ASP A 312 11.57 -1.06 -7.51
N TRP A 313 10.50 -1.17 -8.30
CA TRP A 313 9.70 -2.39 -8.40
C TRP A 313 10.54 -3.60 -8.82
N ARG A 314 11.56 -3.43 -9.66
CA ARG A 314 12.33 -4.58 -10.17
C ARG A 314 13.07 -5.28 -9.04
N SER A 315 13.82 -4.52 -8.24
CA SER A 315 14.55 -5.07 -7.10
C SER A 315 13.59 -5.65 -6.07
N HIS A 316 12.50 -4.94 -5.79
CA HIS A 316 11.48 -5.39 -4.85
C HIS A 316 10.85 -6.75 -5.24
N LEU A 317 10.41 -6.89 -6.49
CA LEU A 317 9.77 -8.13 -6.97
C LEU A 317 10.74 -9.32 -7.01
N GLN A 318 12.04 -9.07 -7.18
CA GLN A 318 13.08 -10.11 -7.14
C GLN A 318 13.33 -10.65 -5.71
N GLU A 319 13.05 -9.86 -4.68
CA GLU A 319 13.19 -10.29 -3.29
C GLU A 319 12.06 -11.24 -2.85
N ILE A 320 10.93 -11.26 -3.58
CA ILE A 320 9.78 -12.09 -3.26
C ILE A 320 10.03 -13.54 -3.70
N PRO A 321 10.05 -14.52 -2.76
CA PRO A 321 10.19 -15.92 -3.12
C PRO A 321 9.03 -16.40 -4.00
N PRO A 322 9.28 -17.20 -5.05
CA PRO A 322 8.23 -17.73 -5.94
C PRO A 322 7.05 -18.37 -5.19
N SER A 323 7.31 -19.07 -4.08
CA SER A 323 6.26 -19.73 -3.29
C SER A 323 5.33 -18.78 -2.54
N LEU A 324 5.72 -17.53 -2.31
CA LEU A 324 4.92 -16.53 -1.60
C LEU A 324 4.16 -15.59 -2.54
N TRP A 325 4.40 -15.66 -3.85
CA TRP A 325 3.75 -14.80 -4.83
C TRP A 325 2.22 -14.86 -4.83
N PRO A 326 1.57 -16.04 -4.71
CA PRO A 326 0.10 -16.08 -4.67
C PRO A 326 -0.46 -15.31 -3.46
N ASP A 327 0.10 -15.53 -2.27
CA ASP A 327 -0.33 -14.85 -1.04
C ASP A 327 -0.01 -13.35 -1.10
N TRP A 328 1.15 -12.98 -1.66
CA TRP A 328 1.56 -11.60 -1.84
C TRP A 328 0.65 -10.85 -2.81
N LEU A 329 0.37 -11.43 -3.98
CA LEU A 329 -0.58 -10.87 -4.93
C LEU A 329 -1.97 -10.74 -4.33
N GLN A 330 -2.43 -11.75 -3.58
CA GLN A 330 -3.72 -11.71 -2.94
C GLN A 330 -3.80 -10.55 -1.95
N GLN A 331 -2.78 -10.37 -1.10
CA GLN A 331 -2.76 -9.26 -0.15
C GLN A 331 -2.70 -7.92 -0.89
N MET A 332 -1.78 -7.76 -1.84
CA MET A 332 -1.58 -6.53 -2.60
C MET A 332 -2.84 -6.11 -3.34
N LEU A 333 -3.48 -7.04 -4.06
CA LEU A 333 -4.65 -6.77 -4.89
C LEU A 333 -5.95 -6.69 -4.08
N SER A 334 -6.00 -7.23 -2.85
CA SER A 334 -7.17 -7.12 -1.97
C SER A 334 -7.42 -5.71 -1.46
N GLN A 335 -6.40 -4.87 -1.39
CA GLN A 335 -6.51 -3.50 -0.90
C GLN A 335 -6.61 -2.52 -2.07
N LEU A 336 -7.83 -2.06 -2.35
CA LEU A 336 -8.00 -0.93 -3.26
C LEU A 336 -7.31 0.31 -2.67
N PRO A 337 -6.43 0.99 -3.42
CA PRO A 337 -5.78 2.20 -2.92
C PRO A 337 -6.83 3.25 -2.57
N GLN A 338 -6.68 3.88 -1.42
CA GLN A 338 -7.62 4.91 -0.95
C GLN A 338 -7.40 6.28 -1.62
N TRP A 339 -6.40 6.40 -2.51
CA TRP A 339 -6.04 7.64 -3.22
C TRP A 339 -5.98 8.85 -2.28
N ARG A 340 -5.13 8.78 -1.26
CA ARG A 340 -5.06 9.84 -0.25
C ARG A 340 -4.30 11.04 -0.79
N ASP A 341 -3.23 10.77 -1.55
CA ASP A 341 -2.35 11.80 -2.08
C ASP A 341 -2.36 11.84 -3.61
N ARG A 342 -2.00 13.01 -4.14
CA ARG A 342 -1.85 13.23 -5.56
C ARG A 342 -0.75 12.32 -6.10
N GLY A 343 -1.02 11.60 -7.18
CA GLY A 343 -0.07 10.66 -7.79
C GLY A 343 -0.21 9.21 -7.32
N ASP A 344 -1.01 8.91 -6.30
CA ASP A 344 -1.24 7.52 -5.86
C ASP A 344 -1.79 6.65 -6.99
N ALA A 345 -2.77 7.17 -7.76
CA ALA A 345 -3.34 6.52 -8.93
C ALA A 345 -2.29 6.13 -9.96
N LYS A 346 -1.34 7.04 -10.20
CA LYS A 346 -0.23 6.79 -11.10
C LYS A 346 0.74 5.74 -10.55
N ALA A 347 1.08 5.82 -9.26
CA ALA A 347 1.99 4.88 -8.60
C ALA A 347 1.43 3.45 -8.60
N TYR A 348 0.15 3.28 -8.28
CA TYR A 348 -0.55 2.00 -8.38
C TYR A 348 -0.45 1.40 -9.77
N THR A 349 -0.75 2.17 -10.82
CA THR A 349 -0.71 1.68 -12.20
C THR A 349 0.70 1.29 -12.62
N GLN A 350 1.70 2.09 -12.27
CA GLN A 350 3.10 1.77 -12.52
C GLN A 350 3.53 0.48 -11.81
N GLY A 351 3.08 0.29 -10.57
CA GLY A 351 3.30 -0.95 -9.82
C GLY A 351 2.63 -2.15 -10.47
N LEU A 352 1.36 -2.01 -10.87
CA LEU A 352 0.63 -3.08 -11.53
C LEU A 352 1.27 -3.45 -12.88
N MET A 353 1.75 -2.48 -13.66
CA MET A 353 2.53 -2.73 -14.88
C MET A 353 3.81 -3.52 -14.57
N ALA A 354 4.59 -3.09 -13.58
CA ALA A 354 5.83 -3.78 -13.20
C ALA A 354 5.59 -5.21 -12.70
N ILE A 355 4.52 -5.42 -11.91
CA ILE A 355 4.06 -6.74 -11.47
C ILE A 355 3.71 -7.61 -12.67
N SER A 356 2.96 -7.05 -13.63
CA SER A 356 2.51 -7.78 -14.83
C SER A 356 3.69 -8.18 -15.72
N ASP A 357 4.63 -7.27 -15.95
CA ASP A 357 5.87 -7.52 -16.68
C ASP A 357 6.71 -8.62 -16.03
N TYR A 358 6.92 -8.52 -14.72
CA TYR A 358 7.70 -9.50 -13.98
C TYR A 358 7.03 -10.87 -14.05
N LEU A 359 5.74 -10.95 -13.76
CA LEU A 359 4.98 -12.19 -13.76
C LEU A 359 4.99 -12.84 -15.16
N LEU A 360 4.86 -12.06 -16.24
CA LEU A 360 4.97 -12.57 -17.60
C LEU A 360 6.35 -13.14 -17.91
N ALA A 361 7.42 -12.43 -17.54
CA ALA A 361 8.78 -12.93 -17.71
C ALA A 361 9.00 -14.25 -16.96
N GLN A 362 8.45 -14.37 -15.74
CA GLN A 362 8.53 -15.58 -14.94
C GLN A 362 7.69 -16.75 -15.49
N ILE A 363 6.48 -16.46 -16.00
CA ILE A 363 5.63 -17.44 -16.69
C ILE A 363 6.32 -18.00 -17.94
N GLN A 364 7.03 -17.15 -18.69
CA GLN A 364 7.77 -17.57 -19.88
C GLN A 364 8.96 -18.47 -19.53
N ASP A 365 9.65 -18.21 -18.42
CA ASP A 365 10.80 -19.01 -17.96
C ASP A 365 10.38 -20.34 -17.30
N GLN A 366 9.44 -20.30 -16.35
CA GLN A 366 9.05 -21.43 -15.51
C GLN A 366 7.53 -21.57 -15.34
N PRO A 367 6.77 -21.85 -16.41
CA PRO A 367 5.31 -21.77 -16.40
C PRO A 367 4.65 -22.62 -15.30
N GLN A 368 5.21 -23.78 -14.95
CA GLN A 368 4.63 -24.65 -13.92
C GLN A 368 4.69 -24.05 -12.51
N HIS A 369 5.70 -23.25 -12.18
CA HIS A 369 5.85 -22.67 -10.84
C HIS A 369 4.97 -21.43 -10.61
N TRP A 370 4.43 -20.84 -11.67
CA TRP A 370 3.74 -19.55 -11.63
C TRP A 370 2.23 -19.65 -11.88
N GLN A 371 1.67 -20.85 -11.93
CA GLN A 371 0.24 -21.06 -12.18
C GLN A 371 -0.64 -20.43 -11.11
N ASP A 372 -0.32 -20.62 -9.83
CA ASP A 372 -1.09 -20.09 -8.71
C ASP A 372 -1.03 -18.56 -8.66
N ALA A 373 0.15 -17.99 -8.89
CA ALA A 373 0.34 -16.55 -8.97
C ALA A 373 -0.44 -15.94 -10.15
N ALA A 374 -0.38 -16.58 -11.33
CA ALA A 374 -1.15 -16.17 -12.50
C ALA A 374 -2.66 -16.27 -12.26
N GLN A 375 -3.14 -17.28 -11.53
CA GLN A 375 -4.53 -17.41 -11.14
C GLN A 375 -4.98 -16.26 -10.24
N VAL A 376 -4.24 -15.98 -9.16
CA VAL A 376 -4.58 -14.86 -8.25
C VAL A 376 -4.60 -13.54 -9.01
N TYR A 377 -3.56 -13.28 -9.80
CA TYR A 377 -3.49 -12.07 -10.63
C TYR A 377 -4.68 -11.99 -11.60
N ALA A 378 -4.94 -13.05 -12.38
CA ALA A 378 -6.01 -13.07 -13.38
C ALA A 378 -7.40 -12.80 -12.78
N LEU A 379 -7.63 -13.25 -11.54
CA LEU A 379 -8.91 -13.15 -10.84
C LEU A 379 -9.06 -11.89 -9.98
N GLN A 380 -7.97 -11.18 -9.64
CA GLN A 380 -8.03 -10.06 -8.69
C GLN A 380 -7.45 -8.75 -9.21
N ALA A 381 -6.62 -8.77 -10.26
CA ALA A 381 -6.00 -7.56 -10.80
C ALA A 381 -7.03 -6.68 -11.54
N SER A 382 -7.60 -5.73 -10.81
CA SER A 382 -8.58 -4.78 -11.34
C SER A 382 -7.90 -3.62 -12.06
N LEU A 383 -8.44 -3.23 -13.22
CA LEU A 383 -8.10 -1.98 -13.92
C LEU A 383 -8.90 -0.77 -13.41
N LEU A 384 -9.94 -0.97 -12.58
CA LEU A 384 -10.69 0.12 -11.98
C LEU A 384 -9.78 1.19 -11.37
N PRO A 385 -8.75 0.83 -10.58
CA PRO A 385 -7.95 1.83 -9.91
C PRO A 385 -7.00 2.56 -10.88
N THR A 386 -6.67 1.95 -12.03
CA THR A 386 -5.78 2.54 -13.04
C THR A 386 -6.48 3.55 -13.94
N TYR A 387 -7.78 3.77 -13.75
CA TYR A 387 -8.56 4.63 -14.63
C TYR A 387 -8.45 6.13 -14.28
N TYR A 388 -7.92 6.44 -13.09
CA TYR A 388 -7.97 7.77 -12.45
C TYR A 388 -6.75 8.68 -12.68
N HIS A 389 -5.88 8.38 -13.65
CA HIS A 389 -4.72 9.22 -14.02
C HIS A 389 -4.55 9.31 -15.55
N ASP A 390 -3.43 9.84 -16.06
CA ASP A 390 -3.16 10.15 -17.49
C ASP A 390 -2.14 9.21 -18.18
N VAL A 391 -1.93 7.99 -17.67
CA VAL A 391 -0.97 7.02 -18.27
C VAL A 391 -1.73 6.08 -19.22
N SER A 392 -1.19 5.83 -20.41
CA SER A 392 -1.78 4.87 -21.35
C SER A 392 -1.88 3.48 -20.71
N LEU A 393 -3.01 2.80 -20.91
CA LEU A 393 -3.26 1.47 -20.34
C LEU A 393 -3.06 0.34 -21.37
N ASP A 394 -2.65 0.65 -22.60
CA ASP A 394 -2.55 -0.34 -23.69
C ASP A 394 -1.61 -1.49 -23.34
N GLU A 395 -0.41 -1.16 -22.83
CA GLU A 395 0.58 -2.14 -22.41
C GLU A 395 0.05 -3.02 -21.27
N LEU A 396 -0.54 -2.40 -20.24
CA LEU A 396 -1.12 -3.11 -19.11
C LEU A 396 -2.24 -4.06 -19.56
N VAL A 397 -3.18 -3.59 -20.39
CA VAL A 397 -4.27 -4.41 -20.93
C VAL A 397 -3.71 -5.60 -21.72
N GLN A 398 -2.68 -5.40 -22.54
CA GLN A 398 -2.03 -6.48 -23.27
C GLN A 398 -1.38 -7.49 -22.33
N GLN A 399 -0.64 -7.04 -21.31
CA GLN A 399 -0.01 -7.90 -20.33
C GLN A 399 -1.05 -8.73 -19.55
N GLN A 400 -2.13 -8.08 -19.07
CA GLN A 400 -3.21 -8.77 -18.37
C GLN A 400 -3.88 -9.84 -19.23
N ARG A 401 -4.14 -9.54 -20.51
CA ARG A 401 -4.68 -10.52 -21.47
C ARG A 401 -3.77 -11.72 -21.60
N GLN A 402 -2.46 -11.53 -21.72
CA GLN A 402 -1.51 -12.65 -21.80
C GLN A 402 -1.50 -13.51 -20.52
N ILE A 403 -1.50 -12.89 -19.33
CA ILE A 403 -1.56 -13.60 -18.05
C ILE A 403 -2.88 -14.40 -17.93
N ARG A 404 -4.01 -13.79 -18.29
CA ARG A 404 -5.33 -14.48 -18.28
C ARG A 404 -5.39 -15.61 -19.30
N GLN A 405 -4.81 -15.45 -20.49
CA GLN A 405 -4.71 -16.53 -21.48
C GLN A 405 -3.90 -17.70 -20.94
N PHE A 406 -2.75 -17.43 -20.32
CA PHE A 406 -1.95 -18.45 -19.67
C PHE A 406 -2.72 -19.19 -18.56
N PHE A 407 -3.42 -18.45 -17.70
CA PHE A 407 -4.30 -19.04 -16.68
C PHE A 407 -5.40 -19.93 -17.29
N LEU A 408 -6.12 -19.45 -18.30
CA LEU A 408 -7.17 -20.25 -18.96
C LEU A 408 -6.59 -21.53 -19.57
N GLN A 409 -5.45 -21.44 -20.25
CA GLN A 409 -4.79 -22.60 -20.85
C GLN A 409 -4.30 -23.60 -19.80
N SER A 410 -3.77 -23.13 -18.65
CA SER A 410 -3.35 -24.01 -17.55
C SER A 410 -4.53 -24.75 -16.91
N GLN A 411 -5.72 -24.15 -16.94
CA GLN A 411 -6.99 -24.77 -16.54
C GLN A 411 -7.63 -25.64 -17.64
N GLY A 412 -6.96 -25.84 -18.78
CA GLY A 412 -7.44 -26.68 -19.88
C GLY A 412 -8.59 -26.06 -20.69
N TYR A 413 -8.71 -24.74 -20.73
CA TYR A 413 -9.62 -24.07 -21.67
C TYR A 413 -9.02 -24.03 -23.08
N ARG A 414 -9.86 -24.27 -24.09
CA ARG A 414 -9.51 -24.11 -25.50
C ARG A 414 -10.00 -22.75 -25.99
N LEU A 415 -9.05 -21.83 -26.23
CA LEU A 415 -9.34 -20.46 -26.67
C LEU A 415 -9.80 -20.43 -28.14
N ASP A 416 -9.10 -21.14 -29.03
CA ASP A 416 -9.44 -21.19 -30.45
C ASP A 416 -10.65 -22.09 -30.74
N TRP A 417 -11.45 -21.68 -31.72
CA TRP A 417 -12.59 -22.44 -32.19
C TRP A 417 -12.81 -22.26 -33.68
N GLN A 418 -13.10 -23.35 -34.38
CA GLN A 418 -13.42 -23.33 -35.81
C GLN A 418 -14.93 -23.51 -35.98
N PHE A 419 -15.58 -22.49 -36.56
CA PHE A 419 -17.02 -22.52 -36.80
C PHE A 419 -17.38 -23.29 -38.08
N PRO A 420 -18.44 -24.10 -38.06
CA PRO A 420 -18.89 -24.86 -39.23
C PRO A 420 -19.37 -23.93 -40.36
N SER A 421 -19.08 -24.24 -41.62
CA SER A 421 -19.65 -23.54 -42.78
C SER A 421 -21.03 -24.09 -43.16
N PRO A 422 -21.93 -23.29 -43.77
CA PRO A 422 -21.80 -21.87 -44.11
C PRO A 422 -22.07 -20.92 -42.92
N ASN A 423 -21.85 -19.61 -43.14
CA ASN A 423 -22.19 -18.55 -42.19
C ASN A 423 -23.68 -18.61 -41.80
N SER A 424 -23.99 -18.30 -40.54
CA SER A 424 -25.34 -18.48 -40.00
C SER A 424 -26.28 -17.29 -40.23
N GLY A 425 -25.73 -16.13 -40.60
CA GLY A 425 -26.41 -14.84 -40.62
C GLY A 425 -26.71 -14.27 -39.23
N LYS A 426 -26.31 -14.93 -38.14
CA LYS A 426 -26.69 -14.55 -36.77
C LYS A 426 -25.72 -13.54 -36.17
N THR A 427 -26.29 -12.50 -35.57
CA THR A 427 -25.56 -11.53 -34.75
C THR A 427 -26.14 -11.52 -33.33
N GLY A 428 -25.27 -11.57 -32.32
CA GLY A 428 -25.64 -11.58 -30.91
C GLY A 428 -25.02 -10.45 -30.11
N VAL A 429 -25.60 -10.16 -28.94
CA VAL A 429 -25.02 -9.27 -27.93
C VAL A 429 -24.86 -10.04 -26.63
N TYR A 430 -23.65 -10.11 -26.08
CA TYR A 430 -23.39 -10.63 -24.74
C TYR A 430 -23.54 -9.52 -23.69
N LEU A 431 -24.20 -9.81 -22.58
CA LEU A 431 -24.47 -8.85 -21.52
C LEU A 431 -24.27 -9.48 -20.13
N ASP A 432 -23.27 -9.02 -19.37
CA ASP A 432 -22.89 -9.63 -18.08
C ASP A 432 -23.83 -9.23 -16.92
N SER A 433 -24.23 -7.96 -16.91
CA SER A 433 -25.09 -7.34 -15.90
C SER A 433 -26.05 -6.38 -16.57
N TYR A 434 -27.20 -6.07 -15.96
CA TYR A 434 -28.14 -5.09 -16.49
C TYR A 434 -27.50 -3.70 -16.55
N PRO A 435 -27.15 -3.16 -17.72
CA PRO A 435 -26.75 -1.77 -17.82
C PRO A 435 -27.93 -0.88 -17.44
N GLY A 436 -27.65 0.34 -16.98
CA GLY A 436 -28.70 1.36 -16.80
C GLY A 436 -29.49 1.63 -18.09
N HIS A 437 -28.91 1.29 -19.25
CA HIS A 437 -29.52 1.37 -20.56
C HIS A 437 -29.29 0.09 -21.35
N LEU A 438 -30.36 -0.63 -21.65
CA LEU A 438 -30.32 -1.76 -22.56
C LEU A 438 -30.16 -1.24 -23.99
N PRO A 439 -29.26 -1.82 -24.81
CA PRO A 439 -29.13 -1.37 -26.18
C PRO A 439 -30.43 -1.66 -26.94
N GLU A 440 -30.97 -0.67 -27.64
CA GLU A 440 -32.08 -0.88 -28.58
C GLU A 440 -31.53 -1.68 -29.76
N THR A 441 -31.70 -3.00 -29.72
CA THR A 441 -31.21 -3.88 -30.80
C THR A 441 -32.30 -4.84 -31.24
N SER A 442 -32.36 -5.10 -32.55
CA SER A 442 -33.08 -6.23 -33.14
C SER A 442 -32.33 -7.57 -32.98
N LYS A 443 -31.25 -7.60 -32.17
CA LYS A 443 -30.33 -8.73 -32.03
C LYS A 443 -30.71 -9.59 -30.83
N THR A 444 -30.33 -10.87 -30.87
CA THR A 444 -30.49 -11.79 -29.74
C THR A 444 -29.55 -11.41 -28.60
N ILE A 445 -30.09 -11.30 -27.38
CA ILE A 445 -29.30 -11.05 -26.17
C ILE A 445 -28.90 -12.37 -25.52
N TYR A 446 -27.63 -12.47 -25.14
CA TYR A 446 -27.05 -13.58 -24.40
C TYR A 446 -26.60 -13.07 -23.04
N SER A 447 -27.15 -13.61 -21.96
CA SER A 447 -26.80 -13.13 -20.61
C SER A 447 -26.89 -14.26 -19.59
N PRO A 448 -25.99 -14.34 -18.59
CA PRO A 448 -26.19 -15.23 -17.45
C PRO A 448 -27.40 -14.81 -16.59
N GLN A 449 -27.83 -13.55 -16.71
CA GLN A 449 -29.01 -13.02 -16.02
C GLN A 449 -30.29 -13.29 -16.81
N PRO A 450 -31.44 -13.45 -16.12
CA PRO A 450 -32.74 -13.48 -16.79
C PRO A 450 -33.04 -12.12 -17.46
N PRO A 451 -34.04 -12.02 -18.35
CA PRO A 451 -34.44 -10.72 -18.89
C PRO A 451 -35.01 -9.81 -17.77
N PRO A 452 -34.67 -8.51 -17.74
CA PRO A 452 -35.22 -7.59 -16.76
C PRO A 452 -36.70 -7.34 -17.04
N LYS A 453 -37.48 -6.96 -16.01
CA LYS A 453 -38.93 -6.68 -16.15
C LYS A 453 -39.23 -5.56 -17.16
N SER A 454 -38.28 -4.67 -17.39
CA SER A 454 -38.39 -3.55 -18.34
C SER A 454 -37.96 -3.90 -19.77
N TRP A 455 -37.66 -5.16 -20.07
CA TRP A 455 -37.22 -5.57 -21.41
C TRP A 455 -38.33 -5.33 -22.44
N PRO A 456 -38.10 -4.50 -23.48
CA PRO A 456 -39.12 -4.11 -24.44
C PRO A 456 -39.56 -5.23 -25.40
N GLY A 457 -38.94 -6.42 -25.34
CA GLY A 457 -39.20 -7.57 -26.21
C GLY A 457 -38.02 -7.87 -27.13
N GLY A 458 -37.95 -9.10 -27.67
CA GLY A 458 -36.83 -9.63 -28.45
C GLY A 458 -36.29 -10.94 -27.88
N ASP A 459 -35.47 -11.65 -28.66
CA ASP A 459 -34.92 -12.96 -28.25
C ASP A 459 -33.88 -12.79 -27.13
N TRP A 460 -34.12 -13.48 -26.01
CA TRP A 460 -33.23 -13.52 -24.86
C TRP A 460 -32.84 -14.97 -24.55
N ILE A 461 -31.55 -15.26 -24.59
CA ILE A 461 -30.99 -16.56 -24.27
C ILE A 461 -30.24 -16.44 -22.96
N GLN A 462 -30.82 -17.08 -21.93
CA GLN A 462 -30.15 -17.18 -20.64
C GLN A 462 -29.00 -18.19 -20.75
N LEU A 463 -27.79 -17.72 -20.48
CA LEU A 463 -26.59 -18.53 -20.47
C LEU A 463 -26.41 -19.25 -19.11
N PRO A 464 -25.70 -20.39 -19.08
CA PRO A 464 -25.30 -21.02 -17.83
C PRO A 464 -24.49 -20.05 -16.93
N PRO A 465 -24.53 -20.23 -15.60
CA PRO A 465 -23.81 -19.36 -14.69
C PRO A 465 -22.28 -19.57 -14.73
N ASP A 466 -21.82 -20.76 -15.14
CA ASP A 466 -20.40 -21.10 -15.19
C ASP A 466 -19.76 -20.78 -16.55
N LEU A 467 -18.49 -20.36 -16.53
CA LEU A 467 -17.76 -19.92 -17.72
C LEU A 467 -17.72 -20.98 -18.84
N ARG A 468 -17.53 -22.27 -18.51
CA ARG A 468 -17.47 -23.35 -19.52
C ARG A 468 -18.81 -23.52 -20.23
N GLY A 469 -19.91 -23.52 -19.47
CA GLY A 469 -21.25 -23.58 -20.01
C GLY A 469 -21.58 -22.39 -20.92
N GLN A 470 -21.18 -21.18 -20.53
CA GLN A 470 -21.34 -19.98 -21.36
C GLN A 470 -20.58 -20.10 -22.69
N ILE A 471 -19.30 -20.50 -22.65
CA ILE A 471 -18.47 -20.68 -23.84
C ILE A 471 -19.08 -21.73 -24.78
N GLN A 472 -19.48 -22.88 -24.23
CA GLN A 472 -20.09 -23.94 -25.02
C GLN A 472 -21.37 -23.45 -25.69
N ARG A 473 -22.26 -22.82 -24.92
CA ARG A 473 -23.54 -22.34 -25.44
C ARG A 473 -23.36 -21.31 -26.55
N LEU A 474 -22.46 -20.34 -26.37
CA LEU A 474 -22.17 -19.33 -27.39
C LEU A 474 -21.59 -19.93 -28.68
N ARG A 475 -20.74 -20.96 -28.55
CA ARG A 475 -20.18 -21.66 -29.73
C ARG A 475 -21.24 -22.47 -30.49
N GLU A 476 -22.19 -23.09 -29.79
CA GLU A 476 -23.31 -23.83 -30.38
C GLU A 476 -24.24 -22.94 -31.21
N GLU A 477 -24.34 -21.65 -30.88
CA GLU A 477 -25.15 -20.69 -31.65
C GLU A 477 -24.62 -20.41 -33.05
N ASN A 478 -23.33 -20.71 -33.29
CA ASN A 478 -22.65 -20.54 -34.57
C ASN A 478 -22.72 -19.08 -35.10
N LEU A 479 -22.54 -18.10 -34.22
CA LEU A 479 -22.67 -16.67 -34.52
C LEU A 479 -21.63 -16.20 -35.55
N ASP A 480 -22.07 -15.34 -36.47
CA ASP A 480 -21.14 -14.62 -37.36
C ASP A 480 -20.54 -13.41 -36.67
N GLU A 481 -21.33 -12.73 -35.84
CA GLU A 481 -20.89 -11.55 -35.11
C GLU A 481 -21.40 -11.57 -33.65
N LEU A 482 -20.50 -11.35 -32.69
CA LEU A 482 -20.83 -11.21 -31.27
C LEU A 482 -20.32 -9.87 -30.71
N HIS A 483 -21.22 -9.12 -30.09
CA HIS A 483 -20.91 -7.82 -29.47
C HIS A 483 -20.93 -7.98 -27.95
N PHE A 484 -19.81 -7.78 -27.28
CA PHE A 484 -19.78 -7.71 -25.81
C PHE A 484 -20.24 -6.34 -25.36
N TRP A 485 -21.24 -6.31 -24.47
CA TRP A 485 -21.78 -5.10 -23.88
C TRP A 485 -21.67 -5.20 -22.36
N GLY A 486 -20.87 -4.33 -21.75
CA GLY A 486 -20.67 -4.36 -20.31
C GLY A 486 -19.86 -3.18 -19.78
N ASP A 487 -19.90 -3.05 -18.45
CA ASP A 487 -19.12 -2.06 -17.72
C ASP A 487 -17.64 -2.46 -17.78
N SER A 488 -16.85 -1.66 -18.48
CA SER A 488 -15.41 -1.86 -18.72
C SER A 488 -14.55 -1.61 -17.50
N VAL A 489 -15.09 -0.98 -16.44
CA VAL A 489 -14.24 -0.48 -15.36
C VAL A 489 -13.85 -1.60 -14.39
N GLY A 490 -14.58 -2.71 -14.36
CA GLY A 490 -14.34 -3.82 -13.43
C GLY A 490 -13.92 -5.12 -14.12
N GLU A 491 -12.84 -5.12 -14.91
CA GLU A 491 -12.26 -6.23 -15.70
C GLU A 491 -11.98 -7.58 -14.96
N ILE A 492 -12.60 -7.83 -13.82
CA ILE A 492 -12.66 -9.11 -13.08
C ILE A 492 -13.96 -9.90 -13.45
N GLY A 493 -14.87 -9.31 -14.25
CA GLY A 493 -16.11 -9.94 -14.71
C GLY A 493 -15.93 -11.03 -15.78
N ALA A 494 -17.02 -11.73 -16.13
CA ALA A 494 -16.97 -12.87 -17.05
C ALA A 494 -16.51 -12.47 -18.48
N ILE A 495 -16.82 -11.23 -18.89
CA ILE A 495 -16.42 -10.70 -20.21
C ILE A 495 -14.90 -10.77 -20.42
N ALA A 496 -14.11 -10.41 -19.39
CA ALA A 496 -12.65 -10.39 -19.49
C ALA A 496 -12.05 -11.76 -19.82
N PHE A 497 -12.75 -12.85 -19.49
CA PHE A 497 -12.36 -14.22 -19.84
C PHE A 497 -13.01 -14.70 -21.14
N LEU A 498 -14.27 -14.32 -21.40
CA LEU A 498 -14.99 -14.72 -22.61
C LEU A 498 -14.38 -14.12 -23.88
N GLU A 499 -13.92 -12.87 -23.83
CA GLU A 499 -13.28 -12.20 -24.98
C GLU A 499 -11.99 -12.86 -25.45
N LEU A 500 -11.33 -13.62 -24.58
CA LEU A 500 -10.13 -14.38 -24.91
C LEU A 500 -10.45 -15.66 -25.69
N HIS A 501 -11.72 -16.07 -25.74
CA HIS A 501 -12.18 -17.21 -26.51
C HIS A 501 -12.71 -16.76 -27.87
N GLN A 502 -12.52 -17.60 -28.88
CA GLN A 502 -13.21 -17.48 -30.16
C GLN A 502 -14.67 -17.96 -29.99
N LEU A 503 -15.61 -17.02 -29.90
CA LEU A 503 -17.04 -17.28 -29.62
C LEU A 503 -17.97 -16.96 -30.80
N ALA A 504 -17.49 -16.20 -31.79
CA ALA A 504 -18.15 -15.95 -33.08
C ALA A 504 -17.09 -15.81 -34.17
N ARG A 505 -17.45 -15.77 -35.47
CA ARG A 505 -16.47 -15.53 -36.55
C ARG A 505 -15.83 -14.14 -36.46
N SER A 506 -16.60 -13.16 -36.00
CA SER A 506 -16.17 -11.81 -35.66
C SER A 506 -16.69 -11.47 -34.27
N GLN A 507 -15.86 -10.88 -33.42
CA GLN A 507 -16.29 -10.40 -32.11
C GLN A 507 -15.74 -9.01 -31.83
N ARG A 508 -16.56 -8.18 -31.18
CA ARG A 508 -16.23 -6.80 -30.84
C ARG A 508 -16.65 -6.51 -29.42
N ALA A 509 -15.82 -5.77 -28.71
CA ALA A 509 -16.12 -5.30 -27.37
C ALA A 509 -16.58 -3.84 -27.43
N PHE A 510 -17.77 -3.58 -26.89
CA PHE A 510 -18.32 -2.23 -26.70
C PHE A 510 -18.24 -1.93 -25.22
N TRP A 511 -17.27 -1.09 -24.90
CA TRP A 511 -16.95 -0.69 -23.54
C TRP A 511 -17.54 0.69 -23.26
N ASP A 512 -18.19 0.84 -22.11
CA ASP A 512 -18.72 2.14 -21.67
C ASP A 512 -17.60 3.19 -21.46
N LEU A 513 -16.35 2.73 -21.25
CA LEU A 513 -15.18 3.60 -21.09
C LEU A 513 -14.00 3.20 -22.01
N PRO A 514 -13.27 4.16 -22.61
CA PRO A 514 -12.15 3.88 -23.51
C PRO A 514 -10.90 3.44 -22.74
N LEU A 515 -10.71 2.12 -22.64
CA LEU A 515 -9.52 1.50 -22.05
C LEU A 515 -8.29 1.55 -22.96
N SER A 516 -8.47 1.35 -24.28
CA SER A 516 -7.37 1.25 -25.24
C SER A 516 -7.27 2.47 -26.16
N GLU A 517 -6.04 2.93 -26.42
CA GLU A 517 -5.73 4.01 -27.35
C GLU A 517 -5.64 3.53 -28.81
N THR A 518 -5.68 2.21 -29.03
CA THR A 518 -5.58 1.57 -30.35
C THR A 518 -6.87 0.92 -30.83
N SER A 519 -7.93 0.83 -30.01
CA SER A 519 -9.21 0.27 -30.44
C SER A 519 -9.87 1.14 -31.52
N ASP A 520 -10.61 0.52 -32.45
CA ASP A 520 -11.24 1.19 -33.59
C ASP A 520 -12.27 2.25 -33.13
N GLU A 521 -12.26 3.46 -33.69
CA GLU A 521 -13.19 4.56 -33.33
C GLU A 521 -14.66 4.15 -33.50
N THR A 522 -14.93 3.19 -34.39
CA THR A 522 -16.26 2.65 -34.70
C THR A 522 -16.80 1.69 -33.63
N ALA A 523 -15.94 1.22 -32.70
CA ALA A 523 -16.33 0.38 -31.56
C ALA A 523 -16.93 1.19 -30.39
N PHE A 524 -17.01 2.51 -30.50
CA PHE A 524 -17.78 3.35 -29.60
C PHE A 524 -19.04 3.79 -30.33
N LEU A 525 -20.16 3.10 -30.07
CA LEU A 525 -21.44 3.71 -30.39
C LEU A 525 -21.59 4.91 -29.46
N PRO A 526 -21.69 6.16 -29.98
CA PRO A 526 -22.19 7.24 -29.16
C PRO A 526 -23.59 6.76 -28.77
N ILE A 527 -23.77 6.43 -27.49
CA ILE A 527 -25.06 6.04 -26.94
C ILE A 527 -26.08 7.01 -27.55
N GLY A 528 -26.93 6.46 -28.41
CA GLY A 528 -28.02 7.21 -29.01
C GLY A 528 -28.70 7.90 -27.85
N LEU A 529 -28.77 9.23 -27.92
CA LEU A 529 -29.24 10.11 -26.88
C LEU A 529 -30.62 9.69 -26.36
N THR A 530 -30.68 8.74 -25.44
CA THR A 530 -31.94 8.28 -24.87
C THR A 530 -32.30 9.17 -23.68
N PRO A 531 -33.42 9.90 -23.76
CA PRO A 531 -33.97 10.81 -22.74
C PRO A 531 -34.11 10.35 -21.29
N SER A 532 -33.90 9.07 -20.95
CA SER A 532 -34.66 8.49 -19.83
C SER A 532 -34.08 8.76 -18.43
N ILE A 533 -32.80 9.09 -18.28
CA ILE A 533 -32.20 9.45 -16.97
C ILE A 533 -32.15 10.97 -16.73
N TYR A 534 -32.11 11.75 -17.82
CA TYR A 534 -31.92 13.19 -17.76
C TYR A 534 -33.13 13.92 -18.33
N PRO A 535 -33.68 14.91 -17.62
CA PRO A 535 -34.93 15.54 -18.02
C PRO A 535 -34.82 16.15 -19.42
N THR A 536 -35.70 15.71 -20.32
CA THR A 536 -35.79 16.13 -21.73
C THR A 536 -36.42 17.51 -21.94
N THR A 537 -36.82 18.20 -20.88
CA THR A 537 -37.47 19.49 -20.99
C THR A 537 -36.51 20.54 -21.59
N THR A 538 -36.76 20.86 -22.86
CA THR A 538 -36.21 22.00 -23.57
C THR A 538 -36.83 23.28 -22.99
N ALA A 539 -36.05 24.04 -22.22
CA ALA A 539 -36.42 25.42 -21.93
C ALA A 539 -36.08 26.27 -23.17
N HIS A 540 -37.07 27.02 -23.67
CA HIS A 540 -36.86 27.96 -24.78
C HIS A 540 -36.12 29.23 -24.30
N LEU A 541 -35.25 29.76 -25.15
CA LEU A 541 -34.37 30.92 -24.91
C LEU A 541 -35.15 32.24 -24.78
N GLY A 542 -34.85 33.04 -23.76
CA GLY A 542 -35.19 34.48 -23.70
C GLY A 542 -36.09 34.94 -22.55
N GLN A 543 -36.53 34.06 -21.66
CA GLN A 543 -37.30 34.44 -20.48
C GLN A 543 -36.38 34.75 -19.28
N ALA A 544 -36.81 35.68 -18.42
CA ALA A 544 -36.22 35.90 -17.10
C ALA A 544 -36.06 34.56 -16.36
N PRO A 545 -35.07 34.42 -15.44
CA PRO A 545 -34.92 33.18 -14.67
C PRO A 545 -36.27 32.79 -14.08
N ASP A 546 -36.67 31.53 -14.31
CA ASP A 546 -37.91 30.96 -13.79
C ASP A 546 -38.01 31.29 -12.29
N PRO A 547 -39.14 31.84 -11.78
CA PRO A 547 -39.33 32.11 -10.37
C PRO A 547 -38.94 30.93 -9.47
N GLU A 548 -39.13 29.68 -9.94
CA GLU A 548 -38.72 28.47 -9.22
C GLU A 548 -37.19 28.34 -9.09
N ILE A 549 -36.40 28.79 -10.07
CA ILE A 549 -34.92 28.80 -10.01
C ILE A 549 -34.43 29.83 -8.99
N LEU A 550 -35.06 31.00 -8.95
CA LEU A 550 -34.70 32.06 -8.00
C LEU A 550 -35.00 31.64 -6.56
N ASP A 551 -36.11 30.93 -6.36
CA ASP A 551 -36.48 30.30 -5.09
C ASP A 551 -35.46 29.22 -4.65
N VAL A 552 -34.96 28.39 -5.57
CA VAL A 552 -33.90 27.41 -5.23
C VAL A 552 -32.60 28.11 -4.82
N LYS A 553 -32.17 29.17 -5.51
CA LYS A 553 -30.95 29.94 -5.12
C LYS A 553 -31.11 30.57 -3.74
N GLN A 554 -32.29 31.12 -3.43
CA GLN A 554 -32.59 31.67 -2.10
C GLN A 554 -32.59 30.60 -1.01
N ARG A 555 -33.20 29.42 -1.26
CA ARG A 555 -33.17 28.28 -0.33
C ARG A 555 -31.76 27.77 -0.05
N LEU A 556 -30.84 27.92 -1.00
CA LEU A 556 -29.44 27.54 -0.88
C LEU A 556 -28.54 28.67 -0.33
N ASP A 557 -29.11 29.83 0.01
CA ASP A 557 -28.39 31.02 0.48
C ASP A 557 -27.30 31.50 -0.51
N ILE A 558 -27.57 31.35 -1.81
CA ILE A 558 -26.66 31.80 -2.88
C ILE A 558 -27.11 33.19 -3.37
N ALA A 559 -26.23 34.18 -3.27
CA ALA A 559 -26.51 35.52 -3.79
C ALA A 559 -26.66 35.52 -5.32
N SER A 560 -27.56 36.35 -5.86
CA SER A 560 -27.89 36.35 -7.29
C SER A 560 -26.70 36.63 -8.23
N ALA A 561 -25.67 37.31 -7.75
CA ALA A 561 -24.46 37.66 -8.52
C ALA A 561 -23.33 36.60 -8.41
N THR A 562 -23.49 35.58 -7.57
CA THR A 562 -22.50 34.51 -7.39
C THR A 562 -22.42 33.64 -8.63
N VAL A 563 -21.20 33.40 -9.11
CA VAL A 563 -20.95 32.47 -10.23
C VAL A 563 -21.04 31.04 -9.72
N ILE A 564 -21.85 30.21 -10.39
CA ILE A 564 -22.00 28.80 -10.05
C ILE A 564 -21.22 27.95 -11.04
N PHE A 565 -20.08 27.40 -10.58
CA PHE A 565 -19.43 26.29 -11.26
C PHE A 565 -20.25 25.03 -11.04
N PHE A 566 -20.50 24.27 -12.09
CA PHE A 566 -21.41 23.14 -12.08
C PHE A 566 -20.76 21.90 -12.67
N SER A 567 -20.95 20.74 -12.06
CA SER A 567 -20.54 19.47 -12.65
C SER A 567 -21.45 18.33 -12.22
N VAL A 568 -21.42 17.25 -13.02
CA VAL A 568 -22.07 15.97 -12.68
C VAL A 568 -21.00 14.91 -12.75
N VAL A 569 -20.78 14.20 -11.65
CA VAL A 569 -19.59 13.36 -11.47
C VAL A 569 -19.95 12.07 -10.73
N SER A 570 -19.32 10.96 -11.11
CA SER A 570 -19.38 9.75 -10.29
C SER A 570 -18.58 9.97 -9.00
N PRO A 571 -19.04 9.45 -7.86
CA PRO A 571 -18.20 9.31 -6.67
C PRO A 571 -16.81 8.77 -6.97
N ASP A 572 -16.69 7.79 -7.88
CA ASP A 572 -15.39 7.17 -8.16
C ASP A 572 -14.45 8.11 -8.93
N ASP A 573 -14.99 9.03 -9.74
CA ASP A 573 -14.21 9.97 -10.58
C ASP A 573 -13.66 11.17 -9.79
N LEU A 574 -14.01 11.31 -8.50
CA LEU A 574 -13.54 12.38 -7.61
C LEU A 574 -12.10 12.11 -7.11
N THR A 575 -11.18 12.03 -8.06
CA THR A 575 -9.74 11.85 -7.83
C THR A 575 -9.15 13.00 -7.01
N VAL A 576 -7.98 12.81 -6.40
CA VAL A 576 -7.29 13.89 -5.68
C VAL A 576 -6.92 15.01 -6.65
N GLU A 577 -6.50 14.65 -7.87
CA GLU A 577 -6.16 15.58 -8.95
C GLU A 577 -7.33 16.49 -9.33
N LEU A 578 -8.53 15.90 -9.51
CA LEU A 578 -9.72 16.65 -9.89
C LEU A 578 -10.20 17.54 -8.75
N ARG A 579 -10.30 17.00 -7.53
CA ARG A 579 -10.73 17.74 -6.33
C ARG A 579 -9.79 18.91 -6.02
N ASP A 580 -8.48 18.68 -6.02
CA ASP A 580 -7.48 19.74 -5.81
C ASP A 580 -7.59 20.82 -6.89
N THR A 581 -7.81 20.43 -8.14
CA THR A 581 -7.96 21.40 -9.25
C THR A 581 -9.20 22.26 -9.09
N TRP A 582 -10.35 21.65 -8.78
CA TRP A 582 -11.59 22.39 -8.54
C TRP A 582 -11.50 23.28 -7.30
N ALA A 583 -10.84 22.83 -6.23
CA ALA A 583 -10.58 23.66 -5.06
C ALA A 583 -9.72 24.90 -5.42
N ARG A 584 -8.68 24.74 -6.25
CA ARG A 584 -7.88 25.89 -6.74
C ARG A 584 -8.70 26.86 -7.59
N ILE A 585 -9.65 26.37 -8.39
CA ILE A 585 -10.58 27.25 -9.14
C ILE A 585 -11.37 28.11 -8.17
N ILE A 586 -12.01 27.49 -7.17
CA ILE A 586 -12.83 28.21 -6.17
C ILE A 586 -11.96 29.17 -5.33
N GLN A 587 -10.74 28.78 -4.97
CA GLN A 587 -9.78 29.66 -4.30
C GLN A 587 -9.44 30.90 -5.15
N SER A 588 -9.34 30.75 -6.46
CA SER A 588 -9.06 31.85 -7.39
C SER A 588 -10.28 32.73 -7.72
N CYS A 589 -11.48 32.26 -7.37
CA CYS A 589 -12.77 32.90 -7.62
C CYS A 589 -13.61 32.96 -6.31
N PRO A 590 -13.26 33.83 -5.34
CA PRO A 590 -13.87 33.81 -4.02
C PRO A 590 -15.38 34.10 -3.99
N GLN A 591 -15.92 34.75 -5.04
CA GLN A 591 -17.36 34.99 -5.22
C GLN A 591 -18.07 33.90 -6.03
N SER A 592 -17.57 32.66 -5.97
CA SER A 592 -18.14 31.52 -6.67
C SER A 592 -18.45 30.36 -5.72
N VAL A 593 -19.33 29.48 -6.19
CA VAL A 593 -19.74 28.24 -5.53
C VAL A 593 -19.56 27.09 -6.51
N LEU A 594 -19.10 25.93 -6.02
CA LEU A 594 -19.13 24.67 -6.76
C LEU A 594 -20.40 23.88 -6.41
N LEU A 595 -21.23 23.60 -7.40
CA LEU A 595 -22.41 22.76 -7.30
C LEU A 595 -22.16 21.44 -8.03
N LEU A 596 -22.13 20.33 -7.27
CA LEU A 596 -21.90 18.99 -7.77
C LEU A 596 -23.16 18.14 -7.65
N LEU A 597 -23.60 17.58 -8.78
CA LEU A 597 -24.59 16.50 -8.78
C LEU A 597 -23.85 15.16 -8.84
N LEU A 598 -24.05 14.31 -7.84
CA LEU A 598 -23.49 12.96 -7.88
C LEU A 598 -24.32 12.09 -8.83
N SER A 599 -23.65 11.31 -9.70
CA SER A 599 -24.32 10.43 -10.67
C SER A 599 -24.87 9.15 -10.04
N LYS A 600 -24.28 8.70 -8.92
CA LYS A 600 -24.74 7.59 -8.08
C LYS A 600 -24.52 7.90 -6.59
N ASN A 601 -25.14 7.13 -5.71
CA ASN A 601 -24.98 7.31 -4.27
C ASN A 601 -23.57 6.88 -3.83
N ASP A 602 -23.05 7.47 -2.76
CA ASP A 602 -21.74 7.10 -2.21
C ASP A 602 -21.66 5.62 -1.80
N GLU A 603 -22.76 5.04 -1.31
CA GLU A 603 -22.87 3.61 -0.98
C GLU A 603 -22.66 2.67 -2.20
N GLN A 604 -22.77 3.23 -3.41
CA GLN A 604 -22.55 2.52 -4.68
C GLN A 604 -21.16 2.81 -5.27
N SER A 605 -20.30 3.53 -4.55
CA SER A 605 -18.91 3.76 -4.92
C SER A 605 -18.07 2.52 -4.67
N ASN A 606 -17.18 2.22 -5.60
CA ASN A 606 -16.24 1.11 -5.46
C ASN A 606 -15.07 1.43 -4.52
N LEU A 607 -14.89 2.71 -4.16
CA LEU A 607 -13.79 3.17 -3.31
C LEU A 607 -14.10 3.05 -1.81
N GLY A 608 -15.34 2.79 -1.42
CA GLY A 608 -15.74 2.62 -0.02
C GLY A 608 -15.60 3.87 0.87
N ILE A 609 -15.35 5.04 0.28
CA ILE A 609 -15.16 6.32 0.99
C ILE A 609 -16.17 7.35 0.49
N SER A 610 -16.83 8.02 1.42
CA SER A 610 -17.77 9.13 1.18
C SER A 610 -17.15 10.22 0.31
N SER A 611 -17.83 10.59 -0.79
CA SER A 611 -17.43 11.72 -1.63
C SER A 611 -17.49 13.04 -0.86
N ARG A 612 -18.44 13.15 0.07
CA ARG A 612 -18.60 14.33 0.91
C ARG A 612 -17.40 14.53 1.84
N ASP A 613 -16.92 13.47 2.47
CA ASP A 613 -15.77 13.55 3.39
C ASP A 613 -14.51 13.93 2.63
N ARG A 614 -14.27 13.25 1.49
CA ARG A 614 -13.19 13.56 0.55
C ARG A 614 -13.19 15.01 0.09
N LEU A 615 -14.33 15.54 -0.36
CA LEU A 615 -14.41 16.94 -0.78
C LEU A 615 -14.26 17.92 0.38
N THR A 616 -14.78 17.59 1.57
CA THR A 616 -14.65 18.42 2.77
C THR A 616 -13.20 18.50 3.25
N GLU A 617 -12.47 17.39 3.19
CA GLU A 617 -11.03 17.33 3.47
C GLU A 617 -10.26 18.24 2.51
N THR A 618 -10.52 18.12 1.20
CA THR A 618 -9.91 19.01 0.20
C THR A 618 -10.25 20.47 0.45
N TRP A 619 -11.51 20.81 0.75
CA TRP A 619 -11.90 22.19 1.06
C TRP A 619 -11.16 22.74 2.27
N THR A 620 -10.98 21.90 3.29
CA THR A 620 -10.21 22.26 4.49
C THR A 620 -8.74 22.49 4.15
N LYS A 621 -8.13 21.61 3.35
CA LYS A 621 -6.75 21.71 2.86
C LYS A 621 -6.47 23.03 2.13
N PHE A 622 -7.43 23.55 1.37
CA PHE A 622 -7.31 24.82 0.64
C PHE A 622 -7.88 26.03 1.40
N ALA A 623 -8.27 25.87 2.67
CA ALA A 623 -8.85 26.91 3.52
C ALA A 623 -10.10 27.59 2.90
N LEU A 624 -10.96 26.80 2.24
CA LEU A 624 -12.19 27.26 1.58
C LEU A 624 -13.41 27.14 2.50
N SER A 625 -14.41 28.02 2.30
CA SER A 625 -15.65 27.96 3.08
C SER A 625 -16.53 26.79 2.66
N ARG A 626 -17.14 26.10 3.62
CA ARG A 626 -18.13 25.03 3.36
C ARG A 626 -19.35 25.52 2.58
N GLN A 627 -19.68 26.82 2.63
CA GLN A 627 -20.77 27.40 1.86
C GLN A 627 -20.46 27.46 0.35
N GLN A 628 -19.18 27.36 -0.04
CA GLN A 628 -18.76 27.36 -1.44
C GLN A 628 -18.84 25.98 -2.10
N LEU A 629 -19.34 24.97 -1.39
CA LEU A 629 -19.47 23.59 -1.88
C LEU A 629 -20.89 23.07 -1.62
N ILE A 630 -21.60 22.76 -2.70
CA ILE A 630 -22.94 22.19 -2.67
C ILE A 630 -22.90 20.83 -3.35
N ILE A 631 -23.26 19.77 -2.63
CA ILE A 631 -23.29 18.39 -3.13
C ILE A 631 -24.73 17.90 -3.07
N VAL A 632 -25.24 17.39 -4.19
CA VAL A 632 -26.61 16.91 -4.32
C VAL A 632 -26.63 15.44 -4.77
N ASN A 633 -27.28 14.60 -3.98
CA ASN A 633 -27.39 13.16 -4.26
C ASN A 633 -28.40 12.86 -5.39
N PRO A 634 -28.21 11.75 -6.13
CA PRO A 634 -29.06 11.36 -7.26
C PRO A 634 -30.57 11.37 -6.98
N GLN A 635 -30.96 10.91 -5.79
CA GLN A 635 -32.37 10.82 -5.39
C GLN A 635 -33.05 12.20 -5.38
N ASN A 636 -32.31 13.26 -5.07
CA ASN A 636 -32.83 14.61 -4.93
C ASN A 636 -32.92 15.35 -6.27
N TRP A 637 -31.90 15.21 -7.13
CA TRP A 637 -31.86 15.97 -8.38
C TRP A 637 -32.54 15.28 -9.55
N ARG A 638 -32.59 13.93 -9.60
CA ARG A 638 -33.27 13.22 -10.70
C ARG A 638 -34.77 13.48 -10.74
N GLN A 639 -35.36 13.83 -9.61
CA GLN A 639 -36.78 14.18 -9.49
C GLN A 639 -37.06 15.67 -9.75
N GLN A 640 -36.01 16.50 -9.92
CA GLN A 640 -36.13 17.96 -10.02
C GLN A 640 -35.23 18.50 -11.14
N PRO A 641 -35.77 18.72 -12.36
CA PRO A 641 -34.98 19.20 -13.50
C PRO A 641 -34.28 20.55 -13.29
N LEU A 642 -34.78 21.34 -12.33
CA LEU A 642 -34.34 22.69 -12.00
C LEU A 642 -32.85 22.79 -11.64
N TRP A 643 -32.26 21.75 -11.05
CA TRP A 643 -30.84 21.77 -10.65
C TRP A 643 -29.89 22.08 -11.82
N TRP A 644 -30.19 21.55 -13.02
CA TRP A 644 -29.41 21.80 -14.22
C TRP A 644 -29.46 23.24 -14.73
N HIS A 645 -30.41 24.05 -14.24
CA HIS A 645 -30.54 25.45 -14.64
C HIS A 645 -29.78 26.42 -13.72
N LEU A 646 -29.17 25.92 -12.63
CA LEU A 646 -28.42 26.76 -11.68
C LEU A 646 -27.02 27.10 -12.15
N GLY A 647 -26.38 26.22 -12.93
CA GLY A 647 -24.99 26.38 -13.35
C GLY A 647 -24.75 27.51 -14.36
N ASP A 648 -23.67 28.25 -14.17
CA ASP A 648 -23.16 29.23 -15.12
C ASP A 648 -22.09 28.62 -16.05
N ILE A 649 -21.16 27.90 -15.44
CA ILE A 649 -19.96 27.34 -16.08
C ILE A 649 -19.94 25.85 -15.76
N TYR A 650 -19.90 25.01 -16.78
CA TYR A 650 -19.83 23.57 -16.63
C TYR A 650 -18.37 23.12 -16.56
N LEU A 651 -17.96 22.50 -15.46
CA LEU A 651 -16.63 21.92 -15.30
C LEU A 651 -16.70 20.43 -15.69
N ASP A 652 -16.15 20.07 -16.85
CA ASP A 652 -16.04 18.67 -17.24
C ASP A 652 -14.99 17.96 -16.38
N SER A 653 -15.26 16.72 -16.00
CA SER A 653 -14.34 15.91 -15.19
C SER A 653 -13.13 15.48 -16.03
N PHE A 654 -11.99 15.26 -15.37
CA PHE A 654 -10.80 14.70 -15.97
C PHE A 654 -10.01 13.92 -14.90
N PRO A 655 -9.21 12.90 -15.27
CA PRO A 655 -8.86 12.45 -16.63
C PRO A 655 -9.97 11.68 -17.35
N ILE A 656 -11.12 11.47 -16.70
CA ILE A 656 -12.28 10.81 -17.28
C ILE A 656 -13.31 11.87 -17.64
N ASN A 657 -13.51 12.14 -18.94
CA ASN A 657 -14.55 13.07 -19.35
C ASN A 657 -15.92 12.39 -19.48
N SER A 658 -16.98 13.19 -19.42
CA SER A 658 -18.35 12.72 -19.60
C SER A 658 -19.08 13.49 -20.71
N PRO A 659 -18.99 13.02 -21.97
CA PRO A 659 -19.64 13.70 -23.11
C PRO A 659 -21.15 13.88 -22.94
N GLN A 660 -21.81 12.94 -22.24
CA GLN A 660 -23.26 12.96 -22.02
C GLN A 660 -23.67 14.15 -21.15
N THR A 661 -22.95 14.40 -20.06
CA THR A 661 -23.27 15.49 -19.13
C THR A 661 -22.88 16.85 -19.72
N VAL A 662 -21.80 16.91 -20.51
CA VAL A 662 -21.45 18.07 -21.32
C VAL A 662 -22.59 18.42 -22.29
N GLN A 663 -23.19 17.42 -22.96
CA GLN A 663 -24.30 17.67 -23.87
C GLN A 663 -25.50 18.32 -23.20
N ILE A 664 -25.84 17.87 -21.99
CA ILE A 664 -26.97 18.41 -21.22
C ILE A 664 -26.65 19.84 -20.79
N ALA A 665 -25.43 20.08 -20.29
CA ALA A 665 -24.97 21.42 -19.93
C ALA A 665 -25.08 22.40 -21.12
N LEU A 666 -24.67 21.97 -22.32
CA LEU A 666 -24.80 22.74 -23.56
C LEU A 666 -26.26 23.06 -23.89
N ARG A 667 -27.20 22.12 -23.71
CA ARG A 667 -28.65 22.35 -23.90
C ARG A 667 -29.23 23.32 -22.87
N LYS A 668 -28.59 23.44 -21.70
CA LYS A 668 -28.98 24.32 -20.60
C LYS A 668 -28.25 25.67 -20.63
N ASN A 669 -27.53 25.98 -21.72
CA ASN A 669 -26.79 27.23 -21.93
C ASN A 669 -25.65 27.47 -20.93
N GLN A 670 -25.10 26.40 -20.33
CA GLN A 670 -23.89 26.51 -19.52
C GLN A 670 -22.66 26.54 -20.44
N VAL A 671 -21.64 27.33 -20.09
CA VAL A 671 -20.37 27.37 -20.84
C VAL A 671 -19.43 26.28 -20.31
N PRO A 672 -19.04 25.28 -21.12
CA PRO A 672 -18.17 24.21 -20.65
C PRO A 672 -16.70 24.64 -20.60
N VAL A 673 -15.98 24.10 -19.62
CA VAL A 673 -14.52 24.04 -19.57
C VAL A 673 -14.15 22.59 -19.81
N LEU A 674 -13.57 22.30 -20.99
CA LEU A 674 -13.14 20.96 -21.34
C LEU A 674 -11.63 20.78 -21.12
N TYR A 675 -11.23 19.54 -20.89
CA TYR A 675 -9.84 19.13 -20.81
C TYR A 675 -9.53 18.18 -21.98
N PHE A 676 -8.45 18.43 -22.70
CA PHE A 676 -7.91 17.58 -23.77
C PHE A 676 -6.54 17.06 -23.36
N GLY A 677 -6.55 15.94 -22.64
CA GLY A 677 -5.34 15.33 -22.10
C GLY A 677 -4.63 14.41 -23.10
N LYS A 678 -3.69 13.61 -22.58
CA LYS A 678 -2.86 12.69 -23.38
C LYS A 678 -3.57 11.38 -23.76
N THR A 679 -4.60 11.01 -23.01
CA THR A 679 -5.26 9.70 -23.12
C THR A 679 -6.64 9.83 -23.74
N ARG A 680 -7.13 8.78 -24.41
CA ARG A 680 -8.48 8.80 -25.03
C ARG A 680 -9.59 9.15 -24.04
N ARG A 681 -9.54 8.64 -22.81
CA ARG A 681 -10.50 8.95 -21.73
C ARG A 681 -10.61 10.45 -21.41
N SER A 682 -9.48 11.16 -21.54
CA SER A 682 -9.36 12.60 -21.37
C SER A 682 -9.58 13.42 -22.65
N GLN A 683 -10.00 12.77 -23.73
CA GLN A 683 -10.28 13.41 -25.03
C GLN A 683 -11.73 13.18 -25.49
N THR A 684 -12.49 12.30 -24.83
CA THR A 684 -13.82 11.85 -25.28
C THR A 684 -14.80 13.01 -25.48
N SER A 685 -14.87 13.95 -24.52
CA SER A 685 -15.79 15.11 -24.63
C SER A 685 -15.42 16.01 -25.81
N VAL A 686 -14.14 16.32 -25.97
CA VAL A 686 -13.67 17.19 -27.06
C VAL A 686 -13.93 16.53 -28.42
N ASN A 687 -13.64 15.23 -28.54
CA ASN A 687 -13.87 14.48 -29.78
C ASN A 687 -15.36 14.39 -30.12
N ALA A 688 -16.22 14.14 -29.13
CA ALA A 688 -17.67 14.04 -29.32
C ALA A 688 -18.32 15.35 -29.81
N PHE A 689 -17.73 16.50 -29.47
CA PHE A 689 -18.20 17.83 -29.85
C PHE A 689 -17.24 18.60 -30.76
N SER A 690 -16.41 17.87 -31.51
CA SER A 690 -15.49 18.44 -32.49
C SER A 690 -16.25 19.36 -33.46
N GLY A 691 -15.75 20.58 -33.64
CA GLY A 691 -16.39 21.62 -34.46
C GLY A 691 -17.61 22.32 -33.84
N THR A 692 -18.08 21.89 -32.66
CA THR A 692 -19.16 22.56 -31.91
C THR A 692 -18.61 23.44 -30.78
N ILE A 693 -17.59 22.94 -30.06
CA ILE A 693 -16.97 23.64 -28.94
C ILE A 693 -15.79 24.48 -29.45
N PRO A 694 -15.75 25.79 -29.14
CA PRO A 694 -14.66 26.66 -29.58
C PRO A 694 -13.32 26.26 -28.90
N PRO A 695 -12.17 26.33 -29.60
CA PRO A 695 -10.86 26.00 -29.02
C PRO A 695 -10.54 26.76 -27.73
N GLU A 696 -11.06 27.98 -27.58
CA GLU A 696 -10.89 28.83 -26.41
C GLU A 696 -11.57 28.27 -25.14
N ALA A 697 -12.42 27.24 -25.27
CA ALA A 697 -13.08 26.53 -24.16
C ALA A 697 -12.40 25.18 -23.83
N ILE A 698 -11.23 24.91 -24.40
CA ILE A 698 -10.49 23.65 -24.27
C ILE A 698 -9.12 23.91 -23.63
N ALA A 699 -8.86 23.27 -22.50
CA ALA A 699 -7.58 23.27 -21.82
C ALA A 699 -6.77 22.00 -22.13
N GLN A 700 -5.44 22.09 -22.11
CA GLN A 700 -4.55 20.93 -22.33
C GLN A 700 -3.74 20.56 -21.08
N GLN A 701 -3.68 21.45 -20.08
CA GLN A 701 -2.96 21.26 -18.83
C GLN A 701 -3.81 21.75 -17.65
N ASP A 702 -3.52 21.27 -16.43
CA ASP A 702 -4.24 21.67 -15.22
C ASP A 702 -4.20 23.20 -15.02
N SER A 703 -3.05 23.82 -15.28
CA SER A 703 -2.90 25.28 -15.20
C SER A 703 -3.86 26.00 -16.13
N ASP A 704 -3.99 25.52 -17.36
CA ASP A 704 -4.82 26.13 -18.40
C ASP A 704 -6.29 25.95 -18.07
N TYR A 705 -6.66 24.78 -17.53
CA TYR A 705 -8.02 24.48 -17.07
C TYR A 705 -8.45 25.45 -15.95
N ILE A 706 -7.57 25.67 -14.97
CA ILE A 706 -7.81 26.64 -13.88
C ILE A 706 -7.92 28.06 -14.43
N GLN A 707 -7.00 28.49 -15.29
CA GLN A 707 -7.01 29.85 -15.84
C GLN A 707 -8.25 30.09 -16.71
N LEU A 708 -8.67 29.12 -17.51
CA LEU A 708 -9.87 29.21 -18.33
C LEU A 708 -11.14 29.31 -17.48
N ALA A 709 -11.28 28.45 -16.47
CA ALA A 709 -12.40 28.50 -15.53
C ALA A 709 -12.46 29.85 -14.80
N LYS A 710 -11.31 30.34 -14.34
CA LYS A 710 -11.19 31.67 -13.71
C LYS A 710 -11.60 32.78 -14.67
N LYS A 711 -11.09 32.78 -15.90
CA LYS A 711 -11.40 33.80 -16.91
C LYS A 711 -12.90 33.83 -17.20
N LEU A 712 -13.54 32.68 -17.38
CA LEU A 712 -15.00 32.60 -17.60
C LEU A 712 -15.81 33.12 -16.41
N ALA A 713 -15.32 32.95 -15.18
CA ALA A 713 -16.00 33.45 -13.99
C ALA A 713 -15.83 34.96 -13.77
N THR A 714 -14.67 35.53 -14.13
CA THR A 714 -14.36 36.94 -13.87
C THR A 714 -14.64 37.88 -15.04
N ASP A 715 -14.68 37.36 -16.28
CA ASP A 715 -14.89 38.14 -17.50
C ASP A 715 -16.24 37.77 -18.14
N LEU A 716 -17.26 38.59 -17.85
CA LEU A 716 -18.62 38.39 -18.33
C LEU A 716 -18.71 38.47 -19.86
N ASP A 717 -17.96 39.38 -20.49
CA ASP A 717 -18.00 39.59 -21.93
C ASP A 717 -17.40 38.38 -22.66
N PHE A 718 -16.26 37.88 -22.18
CA PHE A 718 -15.67 36.65 -22.69
C PHE A 718 -16.62 35.45 -22.55
N ARG A 719 -17.28 35.29 -21.39
CA ARG A 719 -18.27 34.23 -21.17
C ARG A 719 -19.44 34.33 -22.15
N GLN A 720 -19.97 35.54 -22.39
CA GLN A 720 -21.06 35.75 -23.36
C GLN A 720 -20.62 35.52 -24.81
N GLU A 721 -19.38 35.86 -25.15
CA GLU A 721 -18.80 35.58 -26.47
C GLU A 721 -18.77 34.07 -26.77
N ILE A 722 -18.25 33.26 -25.83
CA ILE A 722 -18.22 31.81 -25.96
C ILE A 722 -19.63 31.23 -26.06
N LEU A 723 -20.55 31.70 -25.21
CA LEU A 723 -21.95 31.26 -25.26
C LEU A 723 -22.61 31.56 -26.61
N LYS A 724 -22.30 32.72 -27.22
CA LYS A 724 -22.78 33.10 -28.55
C LYS A 724 -22.23 32.16 -29.64
N LYS A 725 -20.92 31.83 -29.59
CA LYS A 725 -20.28 30.87 -30.51
C LYS A 725 -20.95 29.49 -30.41
N LEU A 726 -21.17 28.99 -29.19
CA LEU A 726 -21.86 27.70 -28.95
C LEU A 726 -23.28 27.68 -29.52
N LYS A 727 -24.06 28.75 -29.31
CA LYS A 727 -25.43 28.86 -29.85
C LYS A 727 -25.47 28.91 -31.38
N LEU A 728 -24.46 29.49 -32.03
CA LEU A 728 -24.34 29.50 -33.49
C LEU A 728 -24.04 28.10 -34.01
N ALA A 729 -23.08 27.39 -33.40
CA ALA A 729 -22.71 26.04 -33.80
C ALA A 729 -23.86 25.03 -33.65
N GLN A 730 -24.72 25.18 -32.62
CA GLN A 730 -25.89 24.32 -32.42
C GLN A 730 -27.02 24.55 -33.46
N LYS A 731 -27.05 25.70 -34.14
CA LYS A 731 -28.06 26.04 -35.16
C LYS A 731 -27.66 25.60 -36.58
N SER A 732 -26.39 25.30 -36.82
CA SER A 732 -25.92 24.82 -38.13
C SER A 732 -26.42 23.39 -38.37
N PRO A 733 -26.94 23.05 -39.56
CA PRO A 733 -27.36 21.70 -39.86
C PRO A 733 -26.16 20.76 -39.75
N LYS A 734 -26.27 19.72 -38.91
CA LYS A 734 -25.25 18.66 -38.86
C LYS A 734 -25.13 18.05 -40.27
N PRO A 735 -23.92 17.84 -40.81
CA PRO A 735 -23.77 17.05 -42.02
C PRO A 735 -24.41 15.68 -41.81
N ARG A 736 -25.18 15.21 -42.79
CA ARG A 736 -25.81 13.87 -42.77
C ARG A 736 -24.70 12.82 -42.56
N ARG A 737 -24.83 12.00 -41.52
CA ARG A 737 -24.03 10.78 -41.30
C ARG A 737 -24.45 9.67 -42.27
N ASP A 738 -24.39 9.92 -43.58
CA ASP A 738 -24.76 8.92 -44.62
C ASP A 738 -23.51 8.36 -45.35
N SER A 739 -22.31 8.42 -44.77
CA SER A 739 -21.10 8.00 -45.49
C SER A 739 -20.02 7.28 -44.66
N LEU A 740 -20.42 6.41 -43.73
CA LEU A 740 -19.53 5.43 -43.09
C LEU A 740 -20.32 4.13 -42.89
N CYS A 741 -20.53 3.39 -43.99
CA CYS A 741 -20.93 1.98 -43.98
C CYS A 741 -19.69 1.10 -43.77
#